data_AF-N9V723-F1
#
_entry.id   AF-N9V723-F1
#
_cell.length_a   1.000
_cell.length_b   1.000
_cell.length_c   1.000
_cell.angle_alpha   90.00
_cell.angle_beta   90.00
_cell.angle_gamma   90.00
#
_symmetry.space_group_name_H-M   'P 1'
#
loop_
_entity.id
_entity.type
_entity.pdbx_description
1 polymer ?
#
loop_
_entity_poly.entity_id
_entity_poly.type
_entity_poly.pdbx_seq_one_letter_code
_entity_poly.pdbx_strand_id
1 'polypeptide(L)'
;MSFIEQPNTIIFKAKELLSFPNEVINNSNFITTLNLSLNYITEIPNVSFERLNVLALLGNKISFISEKQTKLFPKLHKLDVSQNLLSDVSSLINLTYLSHLDLSQNSITDITPLIHLENLEFLSLSVNHIHSLPDGFTKLRKLKTLDIDHNFFETIPTTICECPLQSINLNGNFIKKIPIEFTKLQTLHMFSIAYNQLTELPSFFSLLSNLNSLDIDHNPLTSISLLASMSISDLVMSDVSFNTLSLHEFVTLTRLRIFGGSIKQVNELPPIKTLYIENIGLKKIESIPECNELSLQTNGLTSIPAVNSAIEVLNLKDNLLTQLPDMYPTLQRLDVTKNLLSELPQLHTSLRFLSISCNNFDSFPNNITQLIHLHYLDLSNNKVISIPSSICNLVELEQLRMSFNYICSLPNELSMLSHLRLLNISHNRLYQLPPYLPFSLRTLLINSNHLICLPSIIKNIHLIEIDISCNQLVSIDYLTAIHSLQSINCSYNDIQTIPKEVFEHKKLERLTVCGKRCSGINKLKKNTVVLMTTKTNNGLYSLPVKRSTITTIKRNDNKSKLIHPCNTICSFGISEWKGNRETMEDCLCVIENLIEHGNHLIVLCDGHGGSETSFYCVSRFKETIEKIFIQKPEVGISNILIQTFLELNKNINICGIKDGSTCLCIFICDKKLYIANTGDCKCLLIKQDGFIQLTVEHRPVIKSEYKRIRENGGYVINDRTNGILALSRSLGDTSIQPILTPTPDIFIREREESDQFLIVACDGVWDFLRNEEVYSIVKKRINSEPSDISSSIRDMAFARGSTDNVSCVVCKF
;
A
#
# COMPACT_ATOMS: atom_id res chain seq x y z
N MET A 1 28.67 -10.23 -9.36
CA MET A 1 29.95 -10.33 -10.09
C MET A 1 30.19 -9.04 -10.83
N SER A 2 31.34 -8.41 -10.60
CA SER A 2 31.78 -7.17 -11.24
C SER A 2 31.91 -7.34 -12.76
N PHE A 3 31.17 -6.55 -13.53
CA PHE A 3 31.27 -6.51 -14.99
C PHE A 3 32.62 -5.89 -15.39
N ILE A 4 33.55 -6.74 -15.80
CA ILE A 4 34.62 -6.34 -16.71
C ILE A 4 33.92 -6.08 -18.04
N GLU A 5 34.00 -4.86 -18.58
CA GLU A 5 33.49 -4.54 -19.91
C GLU A 5 34.13 -5.50 -20.92
N GLN A 6 33.35 -6.49 -21.38
CA GLN A 6 33.81 -7.39 -22.42
C GLN A 6 33.93 -6.61 -23.74
N PRO A 7 35.02 -6.75 -24.49
CA PRO A 7 35.14 -6.14 -25.80
C PRO A 7 33.97 -6.57 -26.70
N ASN A 8 33.35 -5.61 -27.40
CA ASN A 8 32.20 -5.79 -28.30
C ASN A 8 30.83 -6.04 -27.61
N THR A 9 30.62 -5.49 -26.42
CA THR A 9 29.32 -5.41 -25.77
C THR A 9 28.69 -4.04 -26.00
N ILE A 10 27.44 -3.99 -26.47
CA ILE A 10 26.67 -2.75 -26.66
C ILE A 10 25.40 -2.77 -25.80
N ILE A 11 25.15 -1.68 -25.07
CA ILE A 11 23.99 -1.55 -24.18
C ILE A 11 23.29 -0.20 -24.43
N PHE A 12 22.07 -0.24 -24.97
CA PHE A 12 21.15 0.89 -25.05
C PHE A 12 19.84 0.57 -24.32
N LYS A 13 19.89 0.41 -22.99
CA LYS A 13 18.71 0.12 -22.17
C LYS A 13 17.96 1.39 -21.78
N ALA A 14 16.63 1.37 -21.83
CA ALA A 14 15.76 2.47 -21.40
C ALA A 14 16.10 3.83 -22.06
N LYS A 15 16.28 3.81 -23.39
CA LYS A 15 16.65 4.98 -24.20
C LYS A 15 15.50 5.49 -25.10
N GLU A 16 14.29 4.95 -24.90
CA GLU A 16 13.10 5.29 -25.69
C GLU A 16 13.28 5.04 -27.20
N LEU A 17 14.13 4.07 -27.57
CA LEU A 17 14.42 3.78 -28.97
C LEU A 17 13.21 3.14 -29.68
N LEU A 18 12.88 3.63 -30.88
CA LEU A 18 11.85 3.04 -31.74
C LEU A 18 12.40 1.94 -32.67
N SER A 19 13.72 1.92 -32.89
CA SER A 19 14.40 0.97 -33.77
C SER A 19 15.85 0.76 -33.32
N PHE A 20 16.55 -0.18 -33.96
CA PHE A 20 17.97 -0.42 -33.70
C PHE A 20 18.80 0.81 -34.12
N PRO A 21 19.70 1.33 -33.27
CA PRO A 21 20.55 2.48 -33.62
C PRO A 21 21.45 2.18 -34.82
N ASN A 22 21.72 3.21 -35.65
CA ASN A 22 22.64 3.09 -36.79
C ASN A 22 24.04 2.61 -36.39
N GLU A 23 24.51 2.99 -35.20
CA GLU A 23 25.80 2.53 -34.66
C GLU A 23 25.83 1.00 -34.44
N VAL A 24 24.72 0.42 -33.99
CA VAL A 24 24.57 -1.04 -33.83
C VAL A 24 24.57 -1.72 -35.20
N ILE A 25 23.84 -1.14 -36.16
CA ILE A 25 23.74 -1.66 -37.52
C ILE A 25 25.11 -1.67 -38.21
N ASN A 26 25.85 -0.55 -38.11
CA ASN A 26 27.15 -0.37 -38.76
C ASN A 26 28.24 -1.27 -38.17
N ASN A 27 28.12 -1.65 -36.89
CA ASN A 27 29.10 -2.49 -36.19
C ASN A 27 28.64 -3.95 -36.00
N SER A 28 27.55 -4.36 -36.65
CA SER A 28 26.92 -5.69 -36.52
C SER A 28 27.87 -6.89 -36.61
N ASN A 29 28.92 -6.80 -37.43
CA ASN A 29 29.91 -7.87 -37.61
C ASN A 29 30.87 -8.08 -36.41
N PHE A 30 30.95 -7.12 -35.48
CA PHE A 30 31.87 -7.18 -34.35
C PHE A 30 31.17 -7.48 -33.03
N ILE A 31 29.89 -7.14 -32.91
CA ILE A 31 29.11 -7.23 -31.67
C ILE A 31 28.94 -8.69 -31.23
N THR A 32 29.26 -8.96 -29.97
CA THR A 32 29.07 -10.28 -29.35
C THR A 32 27.92 -10.28 -28.36
N THR A 33 27.65 -9.15 -27.70
CA THR A 33 26.54 -8.95 -26.78
C THR A 33 25.81 -7.66 -27.12
N LEU A 34 24.50 -7.73 -27.32
CA LEU A 34 23.64 -6.59 -27.61
C LEU A 34 22.46 -6.54 -26.62
N ASN A 35 22.33 -5.45 -25.89
CA ASN A 35 21.20 -5.20 -24.99
C ASN A 35 20.46 -3.92 -25.38
N LEU A 36 19.23 -4.09 -25.87
CA LEU A 36 18.31 -3.02 -26.26
C LEU A 36 17.01 -3.07 -25.42
N SER A 37 17.12 -3.50 -24.16
CA SER A 37 15.94 -3.71 -23.30
C SER A 37 15.24 -2.40 -22.89
N LEU A 38 13.96 -2.48 -22.56
CA LEU A 38 13.11 -1.38 -22.08
C LEU A 38 13.04 -0.21 -23.07
N ASN A 39 12.89 -0.50 -24.36
CA ASN A 39 12.69 0.51 -25.40
C ASN A 39 11.30 0.31 -26.05
N TYR A 40 11.07 0.93 -27.21
CA TYR A 40 9.83 0.85 -27.97
C TYR A 40 10.06 0.18 -29.34
N ILE A 41 11.03 -0.73 -29.44
CA ILE A 41 11.40 -1.37 -30.72
C ILE A 41 10.30 -2.33 -31.15
N THR A 42 9.88 -2.21 -32.41
CA THR A 42 8.82 -3.06 -32.99
C THR A 42 9.36 -4.16 -33.89
N GLU A 43 10.57 -4.01 -34.43
CA GLU A 43 11.13 -4.94 -35.42
C GLU A 43 12.65 -5.11 -35.30
N ILE A 44 13.11 -6.29 -35.74
CA ILE A 44 14.54 -6.61 -35.88
C ILE A 44 14.99 -6.24 -37.30
N PRO A 45 16.05 -5.45 -37.48
CA PRO A 45 16.51 -5.05 -38.81
C PRO A 45 17.04 -6.24 -39.61
N ASN A 46 16.96 -6.15 -40.94
CA ASN A 46 17.44 -7.19 -41.85
C ASN A 46 18.96 -7.07 -42.09
N VAL A 47 19.75 -7.19 -41.03
CA VAL A 47 21.23 -7.08 -41.03
C VAL A 47 21.82 -8.29 -40.30
N SER A 48 22.86 -8.90 -40.86
CA SER A 48 23.50 -10.10 -40.29
C SER A 48 24.38 -9.74 -39.08
N PHE A 49 24.28 -10.54 -38.02
CA PHE A 49 25.09 -10.41 -36.81
C PHE A 49 25.86 -11.72 -36.57
N GLU A 50 26.91 -11.97 -37.36
CA GLU A 50 27.60 -13.27 -37.42
C GLU A 50 28.30 -13.69 -36.12
N ARG A 51 28.63 -12.73 -35.24
CA ARG A 51 29.36 -12.95 -33.98
C ARG A 51 28.48 -12.81 -32.74
N LEU A 52 27.20 -12.45 -32.91
CA LEU A 52 26.31 -12.18 -31.79
C LEU A 52 25.98 -13.47 -31.05
N ASN A 53 26.27 -13.46 -29.76
CA ASN A 53 26.09 -14.56 -28.83
C ASN A 53 24.90 -14.29 -27.89
N VAL A 54 24.78 -13.04 -27.43
CA VAL A 54 23.73 -12.60 -26.50
C VAL A 54 22.91 -11.47 -27.11
N LEU A 55 21.61 -11.64 -27.20
CA LEU A 55 20.65 -10.62 -27.62
C LEU A 55 19.57 -10.43 -26.56
N ALA A 56 19.50 -9.24 -25.98
CA ALA A 56 18.47 -8.86 -25.02
C ALA A 56 17.57 -7.75 -25.57
N LEU A 57 16.29 -8.07 -25.70
CA LEU A 57 15.20 -7.25 -26.23
C LEU A 57 14.01 -7.20 -25.26
N LEU A 58 14.23 -7.51 -23.97
CA LEU A 58 13.26 -7.39 -22.88
C LEU A 58 12.50 -6.06 -22.96
N GLY A 59 11.18 -6.07 -22.81
CA GLY A 59 10.37 -4.85 -22.61
C GLY A 59 10.35 -3.95 -23.83
N ASN A 60 10.12 -4.52 -25.01
CA ASN A 60 9.95 -3.82 -26.28
C ASN A 60 8.52 -4.03 -26.81
N LYS A 61 8.28 -3.77 -28.11
CA LYS A 61 6.97 -3.91 -28.77
C LYS A 61 7.04 -4.88 -29.96
N ILE A 62 7.91 -5.89 -29.88
CA ILE A 62 8.11 -6.87 -30.95
C ILE A 62 6.94 -7.87 -30.94
N SER A 63 6.20 -7.95 -32.03
CA SER A 63 5.06 -8.88 -32.17
C SER A 63 5.37 -10.14 -32.97
N PHE A 64 6.46 -10.14 -33.75
CA PHE A 64 6.82 -11.26 -34.61
C PHE A 64 8.33 -11.29 -34.90
N ILE A 65 8.88 -12.50 -35.05
CA ILE A 65 10.24 -12.74 -35.54
C ILE A 65 10.10 -13.70 -36.73
N SER A 66 10.56 -13.29 -37.91
CA SER A 66 10.52 -14.11 -39.12
C SER A 66 11.66 -15.13 -39.17
N GLU A 67 11.47 -16.22 -39.93
CA GLU A 67 12.55 -17.17 -40.22
C GLU A 67 13.78 -16.48 -40.83
N LYS A 68 13.58 -15.48 -41.71
CA LYS A 68 14.67 -14.71 -42.29
C LYS A 68 15.48 -14.00 -41.21
N GLN A 69 14.82 -13.40 -40.22
CA GLN A 69 15.49 -12.73 -39.11
C GLN A 69 16.24 -13.71 -38.21
N THR A 70 15.70 -14.91 -37.94
CA THR A 70 16.43 -15.90 -37.13
C THR A 70 17.75 -16.36 -37.77
N LYS A 71 17.83 -16.38 -39.10
CA LYS A 71 19.06 -16.71 -39.84
C LYS A 71 20.15 -15.65 -39.73
N LEU A 72 19.82 -14.43 -39.27
CA LEU A 72 20.79 -13.34 -39.07
C LEU A 72 21.64 -13.55 -37.80
N PHE A 73 21.28 -14.51 -36.93
CA PHE A 73 21.94 -14.76 -35.65
C PHE A 73 22.45 -16.23 -35.55
N PRO A 74 23.37 -16.67 -36.43
CA PRO A 74 23.72 -18.08 -36.57
C PRO A 74 24.46 -18.68 -35.36
N LYS A 75 24.94 -17.86 -34.42
CA LYS A 75 25.72 -18.29 -33.23
C LYS A 75 25.09 -17.84 -31.90
N LEU A 76 23.80 -17.49 -31.92
CA LEU A 76 23.13 -16.98 -30.74
C LEU A 76 22.97 -18.08 -29.69
N HIS A 77 23.50 -17.86 -28.49
CA HIS A 77 23.34 -18.76 -27.35
C HIS A 77 22.32 -18.25 -26.34
N LYS A 78 22.20 -16.92 -26.20
CA LYS A 78 21.22 -16.31 -25.29
C LYS A 78 20.31 -15.35 -26.04
N LEU A 79 19.02 -15.59 -25.95
CA LEU A 79 17.97 -14.71 -26.43
C LEU A 79 17.01 -14.37 -25.29
N ASP A 80 16.84 -13.08 -25.02
CA ASP A 80 15.82 -12.57 -24.14
C ASP A 80 14.89 -11.67 -24.95
N VAL A 81 13.66 -12.11 -25.16
CA VAL A 81 12.57 -11.37 -25.82
C VAL A 81 11.36 -11.29 -24.89
N SER A 82 11.61 -11.27 -23.58
CA SER A 82 10.56 -11.15 -22.59
C SER A 82 9.84 -9.79 -22.64
N GLN A 83 8.63 -9.70 -22.10
CA GLN A 83 7.82 -8.47 -22.09
C GLN A 83 7.65 -7.84 -23.48
N ASN A 84 7.27 -8.66 -24.45
CA ASN A 84 7.01 -8.26 -25.83
C ASN A 84 5.56 -8.66 -26.22
N LEU A 85 5.25 -8.69 -27.51
CA LEU A 85 3.93 -8.99 -28.05
C LEU A 85 3.92 -10.28 -28.88
N LEU A 86 4.87 -11.19 -28.64
CA LEU A 86 5.00 -12.43 -29.41
C LEU A 86 3.83 -13.38 -29.11
N SER A 87 3.28 -13.99 -30.14
CA SER A 87 2.28 -15.08 -30.02
C SER A 87 2.71 -16.34 -30.77
N ASP A 88 3.46 -16.18 -31.86
CA ASP A 88 4.04 -17.25 -32.67
C ASP A 88 5.56 -17.33 -32.46
N VAL A 89 6.05 -18.53 -32.13
CA VAL A 89 7.47 -18.85 -31.93
C VAL A 89 8.01 -19.87 -32.94
N SER A 90 7.25 -20.18 -33.99
CA SER A 90 7.58 -21.22 -34.99
C SER A 90 8.95 -21.00 -35.64
N SER A 91 9.28 -19.75 -35.94
CA SER A 91 10.54 -19.35 -36.56
C SER A 91 11.77 -19.60 -35.68
N LEU A 92 11.62 -19.66 -34.35
CA LEU A 92 12.72 -19.83 -33.41
C LEU A 92 13.39 -21.21 -33.53
N ILE A 93 12.75 -22.18 -34.17
CA ILE A 93 13.31 -23.52 -34.47
C ILE A 93 14.70 -23.48 -35.12
N ASN A 94 15.02 -22.41 -35.84
CA ASN A 94 16.30 -22.24 -36.53
C ASN A 94 17.47 -21.88 -35.59
N LEU A 95 17.20 -21.39 -34.38
CA LEU A 95 18.20 -20.92 -33.41
C LEU A 95 18.79 -22.07 -32.57
N THR A 96 19.26 -23.12 -33.25
CA THR A 96 19.66 -24.41 -32.64
C THR A 96 20.84 -24.34 -31.66
N TYR A 97 21.59 -23.25 -31.61
CA TYR A 97 22.69 -23.03 -30.65
C TYR A 97 22.23 -22.42 -29.31
N LEU A 98 20.95 -22.03 -29.19
CA LEU A 98 20.43 -21.45 -27.96
C LEU A 98 20.60 -22.40 -26.78
N SER A 99 21.23 -21.88 -25.72
CA SER A 99 21.29 -22.50 -24.40
C SER A 99 20.43 -21.75 -23.37
N HIS A 100 20.08 -20.49 -23.63
CA HIS A 100 19.26 -19.68 -22.74
C HIS A 100 18.21 -18.92 -23.55
N LEU A 101 16.93 -19.18 -23.25
CA LEU A 101 15.81 -18.53 -23.93
C LEU A 101 14.82 -17.99 -22.89
N ASP A 102 14.58 -16.68 -22.94
CA ASP A 102 13.55 -16.02 -22.15
C ASP A 102 12.46 -15.46 -23.07
N LEU A 103 11.27 -16.06 -22.96
CA LEU A 103 10.04 -15.72 -23.67
C LEU A 103 8.95 -15.24 -22.71
N SER A 104 9.33 -14.88 -21.47
CA SER A 104 8.36 -14.53 -20.44
C SER A 104 7.52 -13.30 -20.81
N GLN A 105 6.28 -13.24 -20.31
CA GLN A 105 5.38 -12.10 -20.52
C GLN A 105 5.18 -11.77 -22.00
N ASN A 106 4.74 -12.77 -22.74
CA ASN A 106 4.28 -12.64 -24.13
C ASN A 106 2.84 -13.20 -24.21
N SER A 107 2.34 -13.47 -25.41
CA SER A 107 1.02 -14.04 -25.65
C SER A 107 1.10 -15.42 -26.31
N ILE A 108 2.11 -16.21 -25.93
CA ILE A 108 2.39 -17.52 -26.54
C ILE A 108 1.40 -18.56 -26.01
N THR A 109 0.87 -19.40 -26.90
CA THR A 109 -0.03 -20.52 -26.57
C THR A 109 0.57 -21.86 -26.98
N ASP A 110 1.15 -21.93 -28.19
CA ASP A 110 1.83 -23.10 -28.72
C ASP A 110 3.35 -22.97 -28.61
N ILE A 111 3.97 -23.89 -27.87
CA ILE A 111 5.42 -23.99 -27.69
C ILE A 111 6.03 -25.21 -28.38
N THR A 112 5.25 -25.96 -29.18
CA THR A 112 5.71 -27.13 -29.93
C THR A 112 7.00 -26.88 -30.71
N PRO A 113 7.20 -25.72 -31.36
CA PRO A 113 8.45 -25.45 -32.08
C PRO A 113 9.73 -25.50 -31.22
N LEU A 114 9.62 -25.24 -29.92
CA LEU A 114 10.77 -25.12 -29.02
C LEU A 114 11.42 -26.49 -28.69
N ILE A 115 10.73 -27.62 -28.93
CA ILE A 115 11.25 -28.97 -28.64
C ILE A 115 12.49 -29.33 -29.46
N HIS A 116 12.78 -28.59 -30.52
CA HIS A 116 13.93 -28.78 -31.40
C HIS A 116 15.18 -28.05 -30.91
N LEU A 117 15.07 -27.21 -29.88
CA LEU A 117 16.18 -26.45 -29.30
C LEU A 117 16.89 -27.29 -28.22
N GLU A 118 17.44 -28.44 -28.61
CA GLU A 118 17.99 -29.46 -27.69
C GLU A 118 19.20 -28.98 -26.86
N ASN A 119 19.78 -27.82 -27.20
CA ASN A 119 20.87 -27.21 -26.46
C ASN A 119 20.42 -26.35 -25.26
N LEU A 120 19.12 -26.13 -25.08
CA LEU A 120 18.59 -25.31 -24.00
C LEU A 120 18.97 -25.86 -22.63
N GLU A 121 19.57 -24.99 -21.81
CA GLU A 121 19.85 -25.18 -20.39
C GLU A 121 18.88 -24.37 -19.52
N PHE A 122 18.38 -23.25 -20.03
CA PHE A 122 17.40 -22.39 -19.38
C PHE A 122 16.28 -22.03 -20.35
N LEU A 123 15.03 -22.21 -19.91
CA LEU A 123 13.84 -21.80 -20.62
C LEU A 123 12.88 -21.11 -19.67
N SER A 124 12.56 -19.85 -19.96
CA SER A 124 11.47 -19.13 -19.31
C SER A 124 10.33 -18.89 -20.28
N LEU A 125 9.17 -19.37 -19.89
CA LEU A 125 7.86 -19.22 -20.52
C LEU A 125 6.85 -18.61 -19.52
N SER A 126 7.37 -18.07 -18.42
CA SER A 126 6.66 -17.33 -17.39
C SER A 126 5.63 -16.39 -17.99
N VAL A 127 4.42 -16.35 -17.44
CA VAL A 127 3.36 -15.43 -17.87
C VAL A 127 3.10 -15.49 -19.38
N ASN A 128 2.56 -16.62 -19.83
CA ASN A 128 2.03 -16.77 -21.19
C ASN A 128 0.60 -17.34 -21.09
N HIS A 129 0.07 -17.84 -22.22
CA HIS A 129 -1.25 -18.47 -22.29
C HIS A 129 -1.14 -19.98 -22.53
N ILE A 130 -0.18 -20.63 -21.86
CA ILE A 130 0.13 -22.05 -22.09
C ILE A 130 -0.71 -22.92 -21.15
N HIS A 131 -1.35 -23.94 -21.70
CA HIS A 131 -2.17 -24.91 -20.96
C HIS A 131 -1.51 -26.27 -20.78
N SER A 132 -0.58 -26.64 -21.67
CA SER A 132 0.08 -27.96 -21.68
C SER A 132 1.45 -27.87 -22.34
N LEU A 133 2.32 -28.86 -22.07
CA LEU A 133 3.59 -29.02 -22.77
C LEU A 133 3.47 -30.16 -23.81
N PRO A 134 4.15 -30.07 -24.96
CA PRO A 134 4.14 -31.11 -25.99
C PRO A 134 4.92 -32.37 -25.56
N ASP A 135 4.55 -33.55 -26.06
CA ASP A 135 5.21 -34.83 -25.72
C ASP A 135 6.73 -34.84 -26.02
N GLY A 136 7.14 -34.10 -27.04
CA GLY A 136 8.54 -33.96 -27.45
C GLY A 136 9.42 -33.16 -26.49
N PHE A 137 8.88 -32.59 -25.41
CA PHE A 137 9.64 -31.80 -24.44
C PHE A 137 10.77 -32.60 -23.76
N THR A 138 10.63 -33.93 -23.70
CA THR A 138 11.65 -34.88 -23.22
C THR A 138 12.97 -34.84 -24.01
N LYS A 139 12.99 -34.22 -25.20
CA LYS A 139 14.20 -34.03 -26.01
C LYS A 139 15.17 -33.00 -25.43
N LEU A 140 14.71 -32.11 -24.54
CA LEU A 140 15.51 -31.03 -23.95
C LEU A 140 16.42 -31.55 -22.82
N ARG A 141 17.32 -32.49 -23.16
CA ARG A 141 18.15 -33.24 -22.20
C ARG A 141 19.23 -32.41 -21.50
N LYS A 142 19.44 -31.16 -21.90
CA LYS A 142 20.35 -30.22 -21.24
C LYS A 142 19.64 -29.23 -20.31
N LEU A 143 18.30 -29.24 -20.28
CA LEU A 143 17.50 -28.25 -19.56
C LEU A 143 17.68 -28.43 -18.05
N LYS A 144 18.21 -27.37 -17.41
CA LYS A 144 18.46 -27.29 -15.96
C LYS A 144 17.42 -26.42 -15.27
N THR A 145 16.95 -25.36 -15.92
CA THR A 145 15.97 -24.44 -15.35
C THR A 145 14.77 -24.31 -16.27
N LEU A 146 13.59 -24.54 -15.70
CA LEU A 146 12.31 -24.32 -16.37
C LEU A 146 11.44 -23.38 -15.54
N ASP A 147 11.08 -22.25 -16.12
CA ASP A 147 10.11 -21.33 -15.56
C ASP A 147 8.85 -21.31 -16.43
N ILE A 148 7.74 -21.79 -15.88
CA ILE A 148 6.41 -21.80 -16.51
C ILE A 148 5.36 -21.24 -15.54
N ASP A 149 5.77 -20.31 -14.68
CA ASP A 149 4.86 -19.65 -13.76
C ASP A 149 3.77 -18.84 -14.48
N HIS A 150 2.68 -18.54 -13.77
CA HIS A 150 1.56 -17.70 -14.22
C HIS A 150 1.02 -18.06 -15.62
N ASN A 151 0.90 -19.36 -15.87
CA ASN A 151 0.28 -19.94 -17.05
C ASN A 151 -1.08 -20.56 -16.67
N PHE A 152 -1.59 -21.51 -17.45
CA PHE A 152 -2.90 -22.12 -17.27
C PHE A 152 -2.82 -23.64 -17.06
N PHE A 153 -1.75 -24.13 -16.41
CA PHE A 153 -1.58 -25.56 -16.14
C PHE A 153 -2.51 -26.02 -15.02
N GLU A 154 -3.32 -27.05 -15.29
CA GLU A 154 -4.16 -27.71 -14.27
C GLU A 154 -3.45 -28.90 -13.59
N THR A 155 -2.40 -29.42 -14.21
CA THR A 155 -1.60 -30.56 -13.73
C THR A 155 -0.13 -30.37 -14.08
N ILE A 156 0.78 -30.92 -13.29
CA ILE A 156 2.21 -30.96 -13.65
C ILE A 156 2.39 -31.94 -14.82
N PRO A 157 2.92 -31.49 -15.98
CA PRO A 157 3.17 -32.35 -17.12
C PRO A 157 4.32 -33.33 -16.80
N THR A 158 4.06 -34.64 -16.86
CA THR A 158 5.05 -35.67 -16.47
C THR A 158 6.29 -35.70 -17.37
N THR A 159 6.21 -35.14 -18.57
CA THR A 159 7.34 -35.02 -19.52
C THR A 159 8.50 -34.22 -18.94
N ILE A 160 8.28 -33.24 -18.06
CA ILE A 160 9.36 -32.47 -17.43
C ILE A 160 10.18 -33.30 -16.44
N CYS A 161 9.59 -34.38 -15.90
CA CYS A 161 10.24 -35.25 -14.93
C CYS A 161 11.37 -36.09 -15.56
N GLU A 162 11.44 -36.15 -16.89
CA GLU A 162 12.51 -36.83 -17.64
C GLU A 162 13.71 -35.91 -17.93
N CYS A 163 13.60 -34.60 -17.64
CA CYS A 163 14.67 -33.63 -17.83
C CYS A 163 15.55 -33.53 -16.57
N PRO A 164 16.86 -33.23 -16.70
CA PRO A 164 17.77 -33.09 -15.55
C PRO A 164 17.64 -31.73 -14.86
N LEU A 165 16.42 -31.38 -14.46
CA LEU A 165 16.09 -30.07 -13.90
C LEU A 165 16.70 -29.90 -12.51
N GLN A 166 17.24 -28.71 -12.29
CA GLN A 166 17.82 -28.22 -11.03
C GLN A 166 16.92 -27.16 -10.39
N SER A 167 16.14 -26.43 -11.19
CA SER A 167 15.17 -25.44 -10.73
C SER A 167 13.89 -25.48 -11.56
N ILE A 168 12.74 -25.50 -10.89
CA ILE A 168 11.41 -25.49 -11.51
C ILE A 168 10.55 -24.43 -10.82
N ASN A 169 9.95 -23.55 -11.62
CA ASN A 169 8.95 -22.59 -11.16
C ASN A 169 7.59 -22.85 -11.85
N LEU A 170 6.59 -23.17 -11.05
CA LEU A 170 5.19 -23.50 -11.41
C LEU A 170 4.19 -22.56 -10.71
N ASN A 171 4.65 -21.44 -10.16
CA ASN A 171 3.80 -20.53 -9.39
C ASN A 171 2.59 -20.04 -10.21
N GLY A 172 1.46 -19.71 -9.57
CA GLY A 172 0.34 -19.03 -10.21
C GLY A 172 -0.38 -19.84 -11.30
N ASN A 173 -0.45 -21.16 -11.12
CA ASN A 173 -1.17 -22.08 -12.00
C ASN A 173 -2.41 -22.65 -11.29
N PHE A 174 -3.07 -23.66 -11.87
CA PHE A 174 -4.27 -24.30 -11.32
C PHE A 174 -4.00 -25.73 -10.84
N ILE A 175 -2.77 -26.02 -10.38
CA ILE A 175 -2.30 -27.37 -10.08
C ILE A 175 -2.86 -27.87 -8.75
N LYS A 176 -3.43 -29.09 -8.76
CA LYS A 176 -4.04 -29.71 -7.58
C LYS A 176 -3.17 -30.77 -6.89
N LYS A 177 -2.26 -31.41 -7.62
CA LYS A 177 -1.44 -32.53 -7.15
C LYS A 177 -0.07 -32.57 -7.82
N ILE A 178 0.91 -33.10 -7.09
CA ILE A 178 2.25 -33.41 -7.59
C ILE A 178 2.31 -34.91 -7.95
N PRO A 179 2.70 -35.30 -9.18
CA PRO A 179 2.69 -36.69 -9.64
C PRO A 179 3.88 -37.51 -9.09
N ILE A 180 3.76 -38.84 -9.02
CA ILE A 180 4.82 -39.73 -8.49
C ILE A 180 6.10 -39.67 -9.32
N GLU A 181 6.00 -39.40 -10.62
CA GLU A 181 7.13 -39.25 -11.54
C GLU A 181 8.10 -38.14 -11.11
N PHE A 182 7.65 -37.20 -10.28
CA PHE A 182 8.50 -36.14 -9.73
C PHE A 182 9.69 -36.68 -8.92
N THR A 183 9.61 -37.93 -8.42
CA THR A 183 10.76 -38.60 -7.76
C THR A 183 11.96 -38.81 -8.69
N LYS A 184 11.79 -38.70 -10.01
CA LYS A 184 12.89 -38.80 -10.98
C LYS A 184 13.83 -37.58 -10.96
N LEU A 185 13.36 -36.45 -10.44
CA LEU A 185 14.09 -35.17 -10.43
C LEU A 185 15.14 -35.10 -9.31
N GLN A 186 16.09 -36.04 -9.33
CA GLN A 186 17.12 -36.18 -8.30
C GLN A 186 18.13 -35.03 -8.27
N THR A 187 18.19 -34.20 -9.32
CA THR A 187 19.05 -33.01 -9.40
C THR A 187 18.37 -31.72 -8.92
N LEU A 188 17.10 -31.78 -8.51
CA LEU A 188 16.31 -30.61 -8.18
C LEU A 188 16.77 -29.98 -6.85
N HIS A 189 17.12 -28.69 -6.91
CA HIS A 189 17.55 -27.89 -5.76
C HIS A 189 16.49 -26.87 -5.35
N MET A 190 15.77 -26.32 -6.32
CA MET A 190 14.76 -25.29 -6.11
C MET A 190 13.44 -25.69 -6.77
N PHE A 191 12.37 -25.62 -6.01
CA PHE A 191 11.02 -25.87 -6.49
C PHE A 191 10.04 -24.84 -5.96
N SER A 192 9.35 -24.17 -6.87
CA SER A 192 8.32 -23.19 -6.54
C SER A 192 7.00 -23.62 -7.18
N ILE A 193 5.95 -23.75 -6.37
CA ILE A 193 4.58 -24.09 -6.77
C ILE A 193 3.55 -23.30 -5.95
N ALA A 194 3.89 -22.07 -5.58
CA ALA A 194 3.02 -21.15 -4.88
C ALA A 194 1.78 -20.77 -5.72
N TYR A 195 0.72 -20.23 -5.10
CA TYR A 195 -0.50 -19.77 -5.76
C TYR A 195 -1.12 -20.85 -6.66
N ASN A 196 -1.29 -22.05 -6.11
CA ASN A 196 -1.88 -23.22 -6.77
C ASN A 196 -3.03 -23.78 -5.90
N GLN A 197 -3.50 -24.99 -6.20
CA GLN A 197 -4.62 -25.65 -5.54
C GLN A 197 -4.19 -26.92 -4.79
N LEU A 198 -2.93 -26.99 -4.32
CA LEU A 198 -2.42 -28.14 -3.58
C LEU A 198 -3.09 -28.24 -2.20
N THR A 199 -3.60 -29.43 -1.88
CA THR A 199 -4.25 -29.71 -0.58
C THR A 199 -3.38 -30.53 0.37
N GLU A 200 -2.40 -31.23 -0.18
CA GLU A 200 -1.42 -32.06 0.53
C GLU A 200 -0.10 -32.11 -0.25
N LEU A 201 0.99 -32.36 0.46
CA LEU A 201 2.27 -32.73 -0.14
C LEU A 201 2.39 -34.26 -0.15
N PRO A 202 2.89 -34.88 -1.24
CA PRO A 202 2.97 -36.33 -1.34
C PRO A 202 4.09 -36.92 -0.48
N SER A 203 3.93 -38.17 0.00
CA SER A 203 4.90 -38.81 0.91
C SER A 203 6.28 -39.04 0.30
N PHE A 204 6.36 -39.20 -1.01
CA PHE A 204 7.62 -39.40 -1.73
C PHE A 204 8.45 -38.11 -1.87
N PHE A 205 7.93 -36.96 -1.44
CA PHE A 205 8.63 -35.69 -1.51
C PHE A 205 9.91 -35.68 -0.64
N SER A 206 9.94 -36.51 0.41
CA SER A 206 11.14 -36.75 1.24
C SER A 206 12.29 -37.43 0.47
N LEU A 207 12.02 -38.03 -0.69
CA LEU A 207 13.04 -38.68 -1.53
C LEU A 207 13.84 -37.68 -2.38
N LEU A 208 13.46 -36.40 -2.39
CA LEU A 208 14.17 -35.33 -3.11
C LEU A 208 15.32 -34.77 -2.27
N SER A 209 16.36 -35.57 -2.05
CA SER A 209 17.44 -35.26 -1.09
C SER A 209 18.25 -34.00 -1.40
N ASN A 210 18.20 -33.50 -2.63
CA ASN A 210 18.94 -32.32 -3.07
C ASN A 210 18.11 -31.02 -3.02
N LEU A 211 16.81 -31.10 -2.71
CA LEU A 211 15.90 -29.97 -2.65
C LEU A 211 16.15 -29.15 -1.39
N ASN A 212 16.67 -27.93 -1.56
CA ASN A 212 17.02 -27.04 -0.46
C ASN A 212 16.12 -25.79 -0.39
N SER A 213 15.39 -25.47 -1.46
CA SER A 213 14.47 -24.35 -1.53
C SER A 213 13.12 -24.82 -2.04
N LEU A 214 12.09 -24.66 -1.22
CA LEU A 214 10.71 -25.03 -1.54
C LEU A 214 9.79 -23.84 -1.27
N ASP A 215 9.09 -23.38 -2.28
CA ASP A 215 8.03 -22.37 -2.17
C ASP A 215 6.68 -23.00 -2.51
N ILE A 216 5.79 -23.05 -1.51
CA ILE A 216 4.45 -23.67 -1.58
C ILE A 216 3.37 -22.69 -1.12
N ASP A 217 3.70 -21.41 -1.09
CA ASP A 217 2.85 -20.34 -0.56
C ASP A 217 1.49 -20.27 -1.26
N HIS A 218 0.45 -19.74 -0.60
CA HIS A 218 -0.89 -19.63 -1.21
C HIS A 218 -1.42 -20.95 -1.83
N ASN A 219 -1.30 -22.05 -1.09
CA ASN A 219 -1.96 -23.33 -1.40
C ASN A 219 -2.84 -23.75 -0.22
N PRO A 220 -4.03 -24.36 -0.44
CA PRO A 220 -4.93 -24.82 0.62
C PRO A 220 -4.44 -26.10 1.32
N LEU A 221 -3.19 -26.11 1.80
CA LEU A 221 -2.56 -27.25 2.46
C LEU A 221 -3.19 -27.54 3.82
N THR A 222 -3.37 -28.84 4.10
CA THR A 222 -3.93 -29.34 5.36
C THR A 222 -2.87 -29.92 6.32
N SER A 223 -1.67 -30.22 5.83
CA SER A 223 -0.53 -30.71 6.61
C SER A 223 0.80 -30.48 5.88
N ILE A 224 1.89 -30.36 6.65
CA ILE A 224 3.28 -30.25 6.18
C ILE A 224 4.24 -31.23 6.87
N SER A 225 3.73 -32.22 7.61
CA SER A 225 4.54 -33.15 8.41
C SER A 225 5.61 -33.90 7.61
N LEU A 226 5.37 -34.11 6.31
CA LEU A 226 6.28 -34.79 5.40
C LEU A 226 7.55 -34.00 5.07
N LEU A 227 7.56 -32.68 5.33
CA LEU A 227 8.75 -31.84 5.13
C LEU A 227 9.77 -31.97 6.26
N ALA A 228 9.40 -32.62 7.37
CA ALA A 228 10.24 -32.65 8.56
C ALA A 228 11.55 -33.45 8.38
N SER A 229 11.59 -34.36 7.40
CA SER A 229 12.80 -35.09 7.04
C SER A 229 13.80 -34.28 6.19
N MET A 230 13.53 -33.00 5.91
CA MET A 230 14.33 -32.14 5.04
C MET A 230 15.15 -31.10 5.82
N SER A 231 16.31 -30.70 5.29
CA SER A 231 17.21 -29.69 5.88
C SER A 231 16.75 -28.24 5.65
N ILE A 232 15.50 -27.93 5.95
CA ILE A 232 14.90 -26.60 5.73
C ILE A 232 15.29 -25.66 6.88
N SER A 233 15.78 -24.46 6.56
CA SER A 233 16.24 -23.46 7.55
C SER A 233 15.37 -22.20 7.65
N ASP A 234 14.59 -21.91 6.61
CA ASP A 234 13.66 -20.78 6.54
C ASP A 234 12.37 -21.30 5.87
N LEU A 235 11.24 -21.11 6.54
CA LEU A 235 9.95 -21.54 6.03
C LEU A 235 8.96 -20.39 6.14
N VAL A 236 8.34 -20.05 5.01
CA VAL A 236 7.30 -19.03 4.91
C VAL A 236 6.06 -19.69 4.36
N MET A 237 4.92 -19.44 5.00
CA MET A 237 3.63 -19.95 4.56
C MET A 237 2.56 -18.89 4.78
N SER A 238 1.59 -18.83 3.88
CA SER A 238 0.40 -18.04 4.08
C SER A 238 -0.88 -18.80 3.74
N ASP A 239 -2.00 -18.36 4.35
CA ASP A 239 -3.34 -18.92 4.19
C ASP A 239 -3.45 -20.43 4.48
N VAL A 240 -2.63 -20.91 5.41
CA VAL A 240 -2.60 -22.33 5.82
C VAL A 240 -3.84 -22.72 6.62
N SER A 241 -4.34 -23.94 6.43
CA SER A 241 -5.51 -24.45 7.17
C SER A 241 -5.17 -25.73 7.91
N PHE A 242 -4.49 -25.60 9.05
CA PHE A 242 -4.03 -26.74 9.85
C PHE A 242 -4.91 -26.96 11.09
N ASN A 243 -5.29 -28.22 11.34
CA ASN A 243 -5.87 -28.56 12.65
C ASN A 243 -4.81 -28.42 13.75
N THR A 244 -3.59 -28.91 13.51
CA THR A 244 -2.48 -28.83 14.45
C THR A 244 -1.20 -28.55 13.68
N LEU A 245 -0.46 -27.52 14.10
CA LEU A 245 0.91 -27.28 13.63
C LEU A 245 1.89 -27.97 14.59
N SER A 246 2.64 -28.95 14.09
CA SER A 246 3.72 -29.60 14.83
C SER A 246 4.99 -29.59 14.00
N LEU A 247 6.07 -29.06 14.58
CA LEU A 247 7.35 -28.86 13.89
C LEU A 247 8.54 -29.47 14.66
N HIS A 248 8.27 -30.32 15.66
CA HIS A 248 9.30 -30.93 16.51
C HIS A 248 10.41 -31.68 15.73
N GLU A 249 10.10 -32.21 14.56
CA GLU A 249 11.05 -32.91 13.68
C GLU A 249 11.89 -31.96 12.79
N PHE A 250 11.59 -30.65 12.74
CA PHE A 250 12.31 -29.67 11.91
C PHE A 250 13.55 -29.09 12.61
N VAL A 251 14.56 -29.94 12.82
CA VAL A 251 15.73 -29.62 13.67
C VAL A 251 16.62 -28.50 13.11
N THR A 252 16.59 -28.24 11.80
CA THR A 252 17.41 -27.21 11.13
C THR A 252 16.72 -25.86 11.00
N LEU A 253 15.45 -25.75 11.39
CA LEU A 253 14.66 -24.55 11.17
C LEU A 253 15.18 -23.40 12.06
N THR A 254 15.43 -22.23 11.46
CA THR A 254 15.90 -21.04 12.19
C THR A 254 14.90 -19.90 12.14
N ARG A 255 14.10 -19.85 11.08
CA ARG A 255 13.06 -18.83 10.87
C ARG A 255 11.78 -19.51 10.38
N LEU A 256 10.67 -19.16 11.01
CA LEU A 256 9.34 -19.57 10.60
C LEU A 256 8.43 -18.35 10.54
N ARG A 257 7.76 -18.18 9.40
CA ARG A 257 6.76 -17.13 9.22
C ARG A 257 5.47 -17.73 8.65
N ILE A 258 4.38 -17.58 9.39
CA ILE A 258 3.05 -18.04 9.00
C ILE A 258 2.09 -16.85 9.06
N PHE A 259 1.44 -16.54 7.95
CA PHE A 259 0.54 -15.41 7.83
C PHE A 259 -0.83 -15.83 7.28
N GLY A 260 -1.91 -15.50 7.97
CA GLY A 260 -3.24 -15.81 7.44
C GLY A 260 -3.60 -17.29 7.50
N GLY A 261 -4.88 -17.58 7.25
CA GLY A 261 -5.45 -18.93 7.37
C GLY A 261 -5.97 -19.25 8.77
N SER A 262 -5.95 -20.53 9.14
CA SER A 262 -6.46 -21.02 10.42
C SER A 262 -5.59 -22.15 10.97
N ILE A 263 -5.02 -21.94 12.16
CA ILE A 263 -4.36 -23.00 12.93
C ILE A 263 -5.06 -23.13 14.29
N LYS A 264 -5.68 -24.28 14.55
CA LYS A 264 -6.43 -24.48 15.81
C LYS A 264 -5.52 -24.72 17.02
N GLN A 265 -4.40 -25.41 16.82
CA GLN A 265 -3.45 -25.74 17.87
C GLN A 265 -2.01 -25.69 17.35
N VAL A 266 -1.10 -25.17 18.17
CA VAL A 266 0.35 -25.22 17.94
C VAL A 266 0.96 -26.11 19.03
N ASN A 267 1.59 -27.21 18.62
CA ASN A 267 2.32 -28.11 19.52
C ASN A 267 3.75 -27.62 19.75
N GLU A 268 4.56 -28.37 20.49
CA GLU A 268 5.98 -28.06 20.74
C GLU A 268 6.71 -27.72 19.43
N LEU A 269 7.32 -26.53 19.44
CA LEU A 269 8.15 -25.99 18.37
C LEU A 269 9.63 -26.18 18.75
N PRO A 270 10.51 -26.48 17.78
CA PRO A 270 11.94 -26.55 18.04
C PRO A 270 12.49 -25.15 18.42
N PRO A 271 13.69 -25.06 19.01
CA PRO A 271 14.39 -23.80 19.18
C PRO A 271 14.56 -23.10 17.83
N ILE A 272 14.15 -21.84 17.75
CA ILE A 272 14.12 -21.07 16.50
C ILE A 272 14.47 -19.63 16.79
N LYS A 273 15.25 -18.98 15.91
CA LYS A 273 15.68 -17.60 16.16
C LYS A 273 14.51 -16.60 16.04
N THR A 274 13.68 -16.78 15.01
CA THR A 274 12.56 -15.90 14.68
C THR A 274 11.29 -16.72 14.43
N LEU A 275 10.22 -16.38 15.15
CA LEU A 275 8.91 -17.02 15.01
C LEU A 275 7.81 -15.98 14.81
N TYR A 276 7.27 -15.91 13.59
CA TYR A 276 6.08 -15.11 13.31
C TYR A 276 4.91 -16.04 12.98
N ILE A 277 3.86 -15.95 13.78
CA ILE A 277 2.60 -16.62 13.54
C ILE A 277 1.53 -15.55 13.67
N GLU A 278 0.98 -15.10 12.55
CA GLU A 278 0.16 -13.88 12.51
C GLU A 278 -1.14 -14.10 11.73
N ASN A 279 -2.23 -13.50 12.19
CA ASN A 279 -3.53 -13.56 11.50
C ASN A 279 -4.07 -14.98 11.26
N ILE A 280 -3.78 -15.93 12.17
CA ILE A 280 -4.23 -17.33 12.03
C ILE A 280 -5.43 -17.68 12.95
N GLY A 281 -5.91 -16.73 13.75
CA GLY A 281 -7.01 -16.94 14.70
C GLY A 281 -6.66 -17.86 15.88
N LEU A 282 -5.39 -17.90 16.29
CA LEU A 282 -4.92 -18.69 17.43
C LEU A 282 -5.42 -18.11 18.76
N LYS A 283 -6.43 -18.75 19.36
CA LYS A 283 -7.00 -18.31 20.64
C LYS A 283 -6.11 -18.59 21.85
N LYS A 284 -5.22 -19.58 21.76
CA LYS A 284 -4.31 -20.00 22.84
C LYS A 284 -3.03 -20.60 22.27
N ILE A 285 -1.90 -20.36 22.93
CA ILE A 285 -0.63 -21.06 22.72
C ILE A 285 -0.17 -21.67 24.05
N GLU A 286 0.30 -22.93 24.02
CA GLU A 286 0.64 -23.67 25.26
C GLU A 286 2.07 -23.36 25.73
N SER A 287 3.02 -23.27 24.80
CA SER A 287 4.42 -22.98 25.07
C SER A 287 5.02 -22.11 23.97
N ILE A 288 5.94 -21.23 24.33
CA ILE A 288 6.75 -20.44 23.39
C ILE A 288 8.12 -21.11 23.27
N PRO A 289 8.67 -21.34 22.06
CA PRO A 289 10.00 -21.92 21.91
C PRO A 289 11.09 -20.95 22.37
N GLU A 290 12.31 -21.46 22.52
CA GLU A 290 13.50 -20.63 22.65
C GLU A 290 13.70 -19.80 21.37
N CYS A 291 13.63 -18.47 21.48
CA CYS A 291 13.71 -17.52 20.37
C CYS A 291 14.11 -16.10 20.79
N ASN A 292 14.70 -15.33 19.88
CA ASN A 292 15.04 -13.91 20.09
C ASN A 292 13.90 -12.97 19.68
N GLU A 293 13.18 -13.34 18.62
CA GLU A 293 12.12 -12.54 18.02
C GLU A 293 10.82 -13.34 17.92
N LEU A 294 9.77 -12.84 18.57
CA LEU A 294 8.45 -13.46 18.58
C LEU A 294 7.39 -12.46 18.13
N SER A 295 6.62 -12.83 17.12
CA SER A 295 5.40 -12.10 16.72
C SER A 295 4.22 -13.05 16.72
N LEU A 296 3.22 -12.74 17.54
CA LEU A 296 1.95 -13.45 17.63
C LEU A 296 0.78 -12.49 17.35
N GLN A 297 1.00 -11.48 16.50
CA GLN A 297 0.00 -10.44 16.28
C GLN A 297 -1.25 -10.96 15.55
N THR A 298 -2.40 -10.32 15.82
CA THR A 298 -3.65 -10.57 15.10
C THR A 298 -4.17 -12.01 15.24
N ASN A 299 -3.99 -12.66 16.40
CA ASN A 299 -4.40 -14.05 16.61
C ASN A 299 -5.65 -14.22 17.47
N GLY A 300 -6.03 -13.19 18.24
CA GLY A 300 -7.12 -13.28 19.20
C GLY A 300 -6.76 -14.04 20.49
N LEU A 301 -5.48 -14.06 20.85
CA LEU A 301 -4.98 -14.66 22.09
C LEU A 301 -5.55 -13.93 23.32
N THR A 302 -6.06 -14.68 24.30
CA THR A 302 -6.52 -14.11 25.58
C THR A 302 -5.44 -14.07 26.66
N SER A 303 -4.40 -14.89 26.49
CA SER A 303 -3.22 -14.98 27.36
C SER A 303 -2.05 -15.59 26.58
N ILE A 304 -0.81 -15.35 27.05
CA ILE A 304 0.39 -16.05 26.58
C ILE A 304 1.12 -16.72 27.76
N PRO A 305 1.83 -17.84 27.54
CA PRO A 305 2.66 -18.47 28.55
C PRO A 305 3.93 -17.65 28.81
N ALA A 306 4.76 -18.10 29.75
CA ALA A 306 6.05 -17.48 30.04
C ALA A 306 6.93 -17.42 28.78
N VAL A 307 7.61 -16.30 28.61
CA VAL A 307 8.60 -16.06 27.55
C VAL A 307 9.98 -16.53 28.01
N ASN A 308 10.89 -16.84 27.07
CA ASN A 308 12.28 -17.17 27.39
C ASN A 308 13.13 -15.91 27.65
N SER A 309 14.28 -16.08 28.28
CA SER A 309 15.18 -14.97 28.66
C SER A 309 16.04 -14.42 27.52
N ALA A 310 15.93 -14.95 26.30
CA ALA A 310 16.65 -14.49 25.12
C ALA A 310 15.81 -13.55 24.23
N ILE A 311 14.51 -13.39 24.52
CA ILE A 311 13.63 -12.51 23.73
C ILE A 311 14.11 -11.06 23.81
N GLU A 312 14.33 -10.48 22.63
CA GLU A 312 14.70 -9.08 22.40
C GLU A 312 13.53 -8.28 21.81
N VAL A 313 12.71 -8.95 20.98
CA VAL A 313 11.54 -8.37 20.31
C VAL A 313 10.31 -9.22 20.57
N LEU A 314 9.29 -8.60 21.16
CA LEU A 314 8.00 -9.22 21.42
C LEU A 314 6.87 -8.38 20.83
N ASN A 315 6.20 -8.91 19.81
CA ASN A 315 5.04 -8.31 19.18
C ASN A 315 3.79 -9.15 19.46
N LEU A 316 2.86 -8.58 20.23
CA LEU A 316 1.59 -9.19 20.63
C LEU A 316 0.40 -8.31 20.23
N LYS A 317 0.61 -7.42 19.26
CA LYS A 317 -0.40 -6.50 18.74
C LYS A 317 -1.69 -7.21 18.30
N ASP A 318 -2.84 -6.55 18.46
CA ASP A 318 -4.14 -7.03 17.99
C ASP A 318 -4.50 -8.43 18.53
N ASN A 319 -4.54 -8.53 19.85
CA ASN A 319 -5.00 -9.72 20.56
C ASN A 319 -6.06 -9.34 21.59
N LEU A 320 -6.43 -10.27 22.47
CA LEU A 320 -7.42 -10.09 23.53
C LEU A 320 -6.76 -10.24 24.91
N LEU A 321 -5.47 -9.91 25.03
CA LEU A 321 -4.70 -10.10 26.25
C LEU A 321 -5.18 -9.16 27.35
N THR A 322 -5.44 -9.70 28.54
CA THR A 322 -5.79 -8.92 29.74
C THR A 322 -4.62 -8.74 30.69
N GLN A 323 -3.61 -9.60 30.60
CA GLN A 323 -2.37 -9.58 31.37
C GLN A 323 -1.19 -10.05 30.52
N LEU A 324 0.02 -9.74 30.97
CA LEU A 324 1.29 -10.17 30.35
C LEU A 324 2.12 -10.98 31.37
N PRO A 325 2.96 -11.91 30.91
CA PRO A 325 3.92 -12.60 31.77
C PRO A 325 5.08 -11.67 32.18
N ASP A 326 5.91 -12.13 33.11
CA ASP A 326 7.13 -11.40 33.49
C ASP A 326 8.11 -11.29 32.32
N MET A 327 8.74 -10.11 32.20
CA MET A 327 9.65 -9.76 31.11
C MET A 327 11.10 -9.79 31.59
N TYR A 328 12.02 -10.20 30.71
CA TYR A 328 13.45 -10.27 31.03
C TYR A 328 14.22 -9.00 30.60
N PRO A 329 15.39 -8.72 31.21
CA PRO A 329 16.23 -7.55 30.88
C PRO A 329 16.85 -7.54 29.48
N THR A 330 16.61 -8.56 28.64
CA THR A 330 17.02 -8.60 27.24
C THR A 330 16.04 -7.88 26.31
N LEU A 331 14.79 -7.69 26.75
CA LEU A 331 13.73 -7.14 25.92
C LEU A 331 14.01 -5.68 25.56
N GLN A 332 14.06 -5.38 24.27
CA GLN A 332 14.32 -4.05 23.71
C GLN A 332 13.08 -3.43 23.06
N ARG A 333 12.20 -4.27 22.49
CA ARG A 333 10.98 -3.83 21.83
C ARG A 333 9.78 -4.64 22.33
N LEU A 334 8.80 -3.94 22.88
CA LEU A 334 7.51 -4.50 23.27
C LEU A 334 6.37 -3.77 22.56
N ASP A 335 5.58 -4.50 21.78
CA ASP A 335 4.36 -4.00 21.17
C ASP A 335 3.16 -4.82 21.64
N VAL A 336 2.29 -4.22 22.46
CA VAL A 336 1.05 -4.82 22.97
C VAL A 336 -0.15 -3.97 22.58
N THR A 337 -0.03 -3.21 21.48
CA THR A 337 -1.08 -2.38 20.91
C THR A 337 -2.37 -3.19 20.69
N LYS A 338 -3.54 -2.61 20.96
CA LYS A 338 -4.84 -3.23 20.68
C LYS A 338 -4.98 -4.57 21.41
N ASN A 339 -4.96 -4.49 22.73
CA ASN A 339 -5.27 -5.58 23.65
C ASN A 339 -6.30 -5.07 24.68
N LEU A 340 -6.46 -5.78 25.79
CA LEU A 340 -7.41 -5.46 26.86
C LEU A 340 -6.69 -5.18 28.20
N LEU A 341 -5.40 -4.81 28.16
CA LEU A 341 -4.55 -4.64 29.33
C LEU A 341 -4.99 -3.44 30.18
N SER A 342 -5.00 -3.60 31.50
CA SER A 342 -5.20 -2.51 32.47
C SER A 342 -3.96 -2.23 33.32
N GLU A 343 -2.98 -3.15 33.31
CA GLU A 343 -1.74 -3.08 34.06
C GLU A 343 -0.57 -3.65 33.24
N LEU A 344 0.65 -3.34 33.65
CA LEU A 344 1.89 -3.86 33.04
C LEU A 344 2.69 -4.64 34.08
N PRO A 345 3.41 -5.70 33.67
CA PRO A 345 4.37 -6.38 34.52
C PRO A 345 5.57 -5.48 34.81
N GLN A 346 6.55 -5.97 35.59
CA GLN A 346 7.81 -5.26 35.76
C GLN A 346 8.53 -5.15 34.40
N LEU A 347 8.87 -3.92 34.03
CA LEU A 347 9.65 -3.63 32.82
C LEU A 347 11.08 -3.24 33.18
N HIS A 348 12.02 -3.42 32.25
CA HIS A 348 13.45 -3.20 32.45
C HIS A 348 14.02 -2.12 31.52
N THR A 349 15.11 -1.49 31.96
CA THR A 349 15.75 -0.34 31.28
C THR A 349 16.37 -0.66 29.92
N SER A 350 16.41 -1.93 29.52
CA SER A 350 16.77 -2.39 28.18
C SER A 350 15.77 -1.96 27.10
N LEU A 351 14.52 -1.65 27.47
CA LEU A 351 13.50 -1.23 26.52
C LEU A 351 13.88 0.09 25.81
N ARG A 352 13.70 0.09 24.50
CA ARG A 352 13.88 1.25 23.60
C ARG A 352 12.57 1.63 22.92
N PHE A 353 11.67 0.67 22.72
CA PHE A 353 10.36 0.85 22.12
C PHE A 353 9.28 0.20 22.98
N LEU A 354 8.26 0.98 23.35
CA LEU A 354 7.08 0.50 24.05
C LEU A 354 5.81 1.07 23.41
N SER A 355 4.94 0.19 22.92
CA SER A 355 3.57 0.57 22.53
C SER A 355 2.55 -0.20 23.37
N ILE A 356 1.73 0.56 24.10
CA ILE A 356 0.59 0.09 24.89
C ILE A 356 -0.72 0.73 24.42
N SER A 357 -0.74 1.25 23.20
CA SER A 357 -1.89 1.98 22.66
C SER A 357 -3.12 1.07 22.50
N CYS A 358 -4.32 1.63 22.52
CA CYS A 358 -5.58 0.90 22.38
C CYS A 358 -5.77 -0.23 23.42
N ASN A 359 -5.61 0.10 24.71
CA ASN A 359 -5.81 -0.81 25.84
C ASN A 359 -6.84 -0.21 26.83
N ASN A 360 -6.87 -0.70 28.06
CA ASN A 360 -7.83 -0.31 29.11
C ASN A 360 -7.15 0.43 30.29
N PHE A 361 -6.04 1.13 30.08
CA PHE A 361 -5.35 1.85 31.16
C PHE A 361 -6.15 3.10 31.61
N ASP A 362 -6.65 3.08 32.86
CA ASP A 362 -7.35 4.22 33.48
C ASP A 362 -6.40 5.29 34.05
N SER A 363 -5.15 4.92 34.32
CA SER A 363 -4.09 5.80 34.82
C SER A 363 -2.77 5.54 34.12
N PHE A 364 -1.86 6.53 34.14
CA PHE A 364 -0.53 6.36 33.59
C PHE A 364 0.25 5.25 34.34
N PRO A 365 0.88 4.27 33.67
CA PRO A 365 1.68 3.23 34.31
C PRO A 365 3.03 3.79 34.79
N ASN A 366 3.16 4.07 36.10
CA ASN A 366 4.34 4.74 36.65
C ASN A 366 5.65 3.94 36.53
N ASN A 367 5.62 2.62 36.38
CA ASN A 367 6.81 1.81 36.11
C ASN A 367 7.52 2.20 34.80
N ILE A 368 6.79 2.76 33.82
CA ILE A 368 7.37 3.27 32.57
C ILE A 368 8.37 4.40 32.83
N THR A 369 8.21 5.20 33.90
CA THR A 369 9.09 6.36 34.14
C THR A 369 10.51 5.99 34.58
N GLN A 370 10.78 4.70 34.77
CA GLN A 370 12.12 4.16 35.06
C GLN A 370 12.89 3.77 33.78
N LEU A 371 12.22 3.74 32.61
CA LEU A 371 12.79 3.30 31.34
C LEU A 371 13.61 4.42 30.67
N ILE A 372 14.69 4.85 31.33
CA ILE A 372 15.46 6.05 30.94
C ILE A 372 16.03 6.05 29.51
N HIS A 373 16.16 4.87 28.90
CA HIS A 373 16.65 4.69 27.52
C HIS A 373 15.52 4.53 26.49
N LEU A 374 14.26 4.75 26.87
CA LEU A 374 13.13 4.61 25.98
C LEU A 374 13.14 5.73 24.93
N HIS A 375 13.13 5.37 23.65
CA HIS A 375 13.11 6.32 22.52
C HIS A 375 11.70 6.55 21.99
N TYR A 376 10.83 5.55 22.13
CA TYR A 376 9.46 5.57 21.63
C TYR A 376 8.49 5.10 22.73
N LEU A 377 7.49 5.94 23.01
CA LEU A 377 6.37 5.60 23.89
C LEU A 377 5.04 5.97 23.21
N ASP A 378 4.17 4.97 23.05
CA ASP A 378 2.78 5.17 22.65
C ASP A 378 1.81 4.59 23.70
N LEU A 379 1.02 5.48 24.31
CA LEU A 379 -0.08 5.13 25.21
C LEU A 379 -1.43 5.69 24.73
N SER A 380 -1.54 5.94 23.43
CA SER A 380 -2.74 6.51 22.81
C SER A 380 -3.95 5.59 22.95
N ASN A 381 -5.16 6.15 22.90
CA ASN A 381 -6.42 5.42 22.97
C ASN A 381 -6.53 4.52 24.22
N ASN A 382 -6.33 5.15 25.37
CA ASN A 382 -6.57 4.58 26.70
C ASN A 382 -7.57 5.50 27.43
N LYS A 383 -7.59 5.47 28.76
CA LYS A 383 -8.49 6.29 29.59
C LYS A 383 -7.71 7.16 30.58
N VAL A 384 -6.45 7.48 30.27
CA VAL A 384 -5.55 8.21 31.16
C VAL A 384 -6.02 9.65 31.35
N ILE A 385 -6.14 10.09 32.61
CA ILE A 385 -6.64 11.44 32.97
C ILE A 385 -5.50 12.43 33.25
N SER A 386 -4.36 11.95 33.71
CA SER A 386 -3.23 12.80 34.10
C SER A 386 -1.90 12.11 33.80
N ILE A 387 -0.91 12.92 33.45
CA ILE A 387 0.47 12.47 33.23
C ILE A 387 1.34 12.93 34.41
N PRO A 388 2.13 12.03 35.05
CA PRO A 388 2.99 12.40 36.17
C PRO A 388 4.19 13.22 35.69
N SER A 389 4.72 14.10 36.54
CA SER A 389 5.95 14.86 36.23
C SER A 389 7.17 13.97 36.02
N SER A 390 7.19 12.75 36.59
CA SER A 390 8.25 11.76 36.39
C SER A 390 8.36 11.25 34.95
N ILE A 391 7.38 11.49 34.07
CA ILE A 391 7.54 11.21 32.63
C ILE A 391 8.76 11.95 32.03
N CYS A 392 9.12 13.09 32.62
CA CYS A 392 10.27 13.90 32.22
C CYS A 392 11.63 13.23 32.50
N ASN A 393 11.65 12.09 33.20
CA ASN A 393 12.86 11.27 33.38
C ASN A 393 13.28 10.52 32.11
N LEU A 394 12.40 10.41 31.11
CA LEU A 394 12.66 9.72 29.84
C LEU A 394 13.46 10.63 28.89
N VAL A 395 14.68 11.00 29.28
CA VAL A 395 15.49 12.03 28.62
C VAL A 395 15.94 11.66 27.20
N GLU A 396 15.94 10.38 26.86
CA GLU A 396 16.23 9.86 25.50
C GLU A 396 14.97 9.74 24.62
N LEU A 397 13.78 10.09 25.14
CA LEU A 397 12.52 9.93 24.43
C LEU A 397 12.46 10.85 23.21
N GLU A 398 12.33 10.26 22.03
CA GLU A 398 12.21 10.97 20.76
C GLU A 398 10.74 11.16 20.34
N GLN A 399 9.87 10.21 20.70
CA GLN A 399 8.47 10.22 20.31
C GLN A 399 7.57 9.86 21.50
N LEU A 400 6.66 10.78 21.82
CA LEU A 400 5.64 10.59 22.86
C LEU A 400 4.25 10.74 22.25
N ARG A 401 3.48 9.66 22.25
CA ARG A 401 2.10 9.61 21.75
C ARG A 401 1.13 9.28 22.88
N MET A 402 0.14 10.15 23.05
CA MET A 402 -0.86 10.10 24.11
C MET A 402 -2.24 10.52 23.60
N SER A 403 -2.50 10.38 22.30
CA SER A 403 -3.78 10.82 21.73
C SER A 403 -4.94 9.98 22.25
N PHE A 404 -6.18 10.47 22.16
CA PHE A 404 -7.38 9.76 22.65
C PHE A 404 -7.27 9.29 24.08
N ASN A 405 -6.95 10.21 24.98
CA ASN A 405 -7.06 9.98 26.40
C ASN A 405 -7.98 11.07 26.98
N TYR A 406 -8.00 11.19 28.30
CA TYR A 406 -8.78 12.21 29.00
C TYR A 406 -7.85 13.22 29.69
N ILE A 407 -6.66 13.45 29.14
CA ILE A 407 -5.62 14.28 29.75
C ILE A 407 -6.07 15.74 29.80
N CYS A 408 -6.09 16.31 31.00
CA CYS A 408 -6.51 17.70 31.24
C CYS A 408 -5.35 18.70 31.28
N SER A 409 -4.13 18.24 31.58
CA SER A 409 -2.93 19.06 31.66
C SER A 409 -1.65 18.26 31.41
N LEU A 410 -0.58 18.96 31.05
CA LEU A 410 0.78 18.42 30.94
C LEU A 410 1.67 19.01 32.05
N PRO A 411 2.74 18.31 32.49
CA PRO A 411 3.68 18.83 33.48
C PRO A 411 4.44 20.05 32.96
N ASN A 412 4.81 20.97 33.86
CA ASN A 412 5.57 22.18 33.51
C ASN A 412 7.01 21.86 33.09
N GLU A 413 7.54 20.74 33.56
CA GLU A 413 8.88 20.24 33.32
C GLU A 413 9.01 19.51 31.97
N LEU A 414 7.99 19.52 31.12
CA LEU A 414 8.00 18.82 29.83
C LEU A 414 9.19 19.22 28.95
N SER A 415 9.69 20.45 29.10
CA SER A 415 10.89 20.96 28.43
C SER A 415 12.17 20.17 28.74
N MET A 416 12.20 19.33 29.78
CA MET A 416 13.34 18.46 30.11
C MET A 416 13.54 17.31 29.10
N LEU A 417 12.54 16.98 28.29
CA LEU A 417 12.63 15.96 27.24
C LEU A 417 13.44 16.48 26.04
N SER A 418 14.75 16.60 26.22
CA SER A 418 15.67 17.28 25.29
C SER A 418 15.83 16.60 23.93
N HIS A 419 15.41 15.35 23.78
CA HIS A 419 15.42 14.62 22.51
C HIS A 419 14.03 14.51 21.86
N LEU A 420 12.97 15.02 22.49
CA LEU A 420 11.60 14.83 21.99
C LEU A 420 11.37 15.58 20.68
N ARG A 421 11.16 14.84 19.60
CA ARG A 421 10.91 15.36 18.25
C ARG A 421 9.43 15.39 17.92
N LEU A 422 8.67 14.41 18.41
CA LEU A 422 7.23 14.29 18.16
C LEU A 422 6.47 14.23 19.48
N LEU A 423 5.53 15.16 19.66
CA LEU A 423 4.52 15.11 20.72
C LEU A 423 3.14 15.04 20.08
N ASN A 424 2.43 13.94 20.28
CA ASN A 424 1.03 13.79 19.91
C ASN A 424 0.17 13.68 21.17
N ILE A 425 -0.66 14.69 21.42
CA ILE A 425 -1.67 14.71 22.49
C ILE A 425 -3.04 15.13 21.94
N SER A 426 -3.31 14.80 20.69
CA SER A 426 -4.61 15.05 20.04
C SER A 426 -5.76 14.31 20.74
N HIS A 427 -7.00 14.80 20.62
CA HIS A 427 -8.19 14.19 21.24
C HIS A 427 -8.03 13.97 22.75
N ASN A 428 -7.74 15.06 23.46
CA ASN A 428 -7.67 15.10 24.92
C ASN A 428 -8.56 16.25 25.44
N ARG A 429 -8.38 16.66 26.68
CA ARG A 429 -9.18 17.71 27.34
C ARG A 429 -8.32 18.89 27.78
N LEU A 430 -7.26 19.19 27.03
CA LEU A 430 -6.34 20.28 27.36
C LEU A 430 -7.00 21.65 27.15
N TYR A 431 -6.97 22.50 28.16
CA TYR A 431 -7.39 23.91 28.07
C TYR A 431 -6.22 24.85 27.78
N GLN A 432 -5.00 24.43 28.11
CA GLN A 432 -3.76 25.17 27.87
C GLN A 432 -2.59 24.19 27.71
N LEU A 433 -1.54 24.64 27.03
CA LEU A 433 -0.23 24.00 27.03
C LEU A 433 0.64 24.53 28.18
N PRO A 434 1.66 23.79 28.63
CA PRO A 434 2.60 24.29 29.63
C PRO A 434 3.40 25.49 29.07
N PRO A 435 3.89 26.39 29.94
CA PRO A 435 4.60 27.60 29.52
C PRO A 435 5.93 27.31 28.83
N TYR A 436 6.49 26.11 29.03
CA TYR A 436 7.71 25.64 28.40
C TYR A 436 7.44 24.31 27.68
N LEU A 437 7.93 24.22 26.44
CA LEU A 437 7.88 23.03 25.61
C LEU A 437 9.31 22.64 25.21
N PRO A 438 9.60 21.37 24.88
CA PRO A 438 10.91 20.97 24.41
C PRO A 438 11.33 21.72 23.13
N PHE A 439 12.52 22.32 23.14
CA PHE A 439 13.09 23.01 21.96
C PHE A 439 13.46 22.05 20.81
N SER A 440 13.60 20.76 21.12
CA SER A 440 13.85 19.66 20.17
C SER A 440 12.64 19.30 19.32
N LEU A 441 11.43 19.76 19.68
CA LEU A 441 10.21 19.42 18.96
C LEU A 441 10.29 19.82 17.48
N ARG A 442 9.78 18.94 16.63
CA ARG A 442 9.63 19.11 15.17
C ARG A 442 8.17 18.95 14.76
N THR A 443 7.44 18.06 15.40
CA THR A 443 6.03 17.80 15.12
C THR A 443 5.21 17.93 16.39
N LEU A 444 4.20 18.79 16.37
CA LEU A 444 3.28 19.00 17.47
C LEU A 444 1.83 18.78 17.00
N LEU A 445 1.23 17.67 17.45
CA LEU A 445 -0.15 17.32 17.15
C LEU A 445 -0.99 17.49 18.42
N ILE A 446 -1.87 18.50 18.42
CA ILE A 446 -2.69 18.90 19.57
C ILE A 446 -4.14 19.20 19.17
N ASN A 447 -4.58 18.67 18.03
CA ASN A 447 -5.94 18.84 17.54
C ASN A 447 -6.99 18.21 18.45
N SER A 448 -8.24 18.65 18.34
CA SER A 448 -9.38 18.15 19.13
C SER A 448 -9.11 18.23 20.64
N ASN A 449 -8.84 19.44 21.11
CA ASN A 449 -8.68 19.79 22.52
C ASN A 449 -9.56 21.04 22.82
N HIS A 450 -9.34 21.70 23.95
CA HIS A 450 -10.07 22.91 24.37
C HIS A 450 -9.15 24.12 24.48
N LEU A 451 -8.10 24.19 23.64
CA LEU A 451 -7.10 25.26 23.70
C LEU A 451 -7.69 26.58 23.21
N ILE A 452 -7.52 27.64 23.99
CA ILE A 452 -7.98 29.01 23.67
C ILE A 452 -6.84 29.87 23.10
N CYS A 453 -5.60 29.56 23.48
CA CYS A 453 -4.39 30.21 22.97
C CYS A 453 -3.19 29.25 22.93
N LEU A 454 -2.17 29.62 22.14
CA LEU A 454 -0.86 28.96 22.14
C LEU A 454 0.11 29.70 23.09
N PRO A 455 1.04 29.00 23.77
CA PRO A 455 2.02 29.65 24.62
C PRO A 455 3.07 30.41 23.79
N SER A 456 3.50 31.58 24.27
CA SER A 456 4.42 32.47 23.51
C SER A 456 5.77 31.84 23.20
N ILE A 457 6.19 30.80 23.93
CA ILE A 457 7.43 30.06 23.69
C ILE A 457 7.43 29.33 22.34
N ILE A 458 6.25 28.99 21.79
CA ILE A 458 6.13 28.19 20.57
C ILE A 458 6.84 28.85 19.38
N LYS A 459 6.89 30.19 19.35
CA LYS A 459 7.57 30.99 18.32
C LYS A 459 9.08 30.73 18.24
N ASN A 460 9.67 30.20 19.32
CA ASN A 460 11.10 29.92 19.44
C ASN A 460 11.45 28.45 19.14
N ILE A 461 10.46 27.61 18.81
CA ILE A 461 10.65 26.19 18.54
C ILE A 461 10.75 25.98 17.03
N HIS A 462 11.68 25.13 16.60
CA HIS A 462 11.89 24.82 15.19
C HIS A 462 10.88 23.77 14.67
N LEU A 463 9.59 24.07 14.77
CA LEU A 463 8.53 23.17 14.30
C LEU A 463 8.54 23.07 12.77
N ILE A 464 8.38 21.85 12.28
CA ILE A 464 8.16 21.49 10.87
C ILE A 464 6.66 21.34 10.62
N GLU A 465 5.94 20.72 11.55
CA GLU A 465 4.52 20.45 11.42
C GLU A 465 3.75 20.76 12.71
N ILE A 466 2.59 21.39 12.55
CA ILE A 466 1.67 21.65 13.65
C ILE A 466 0.22 21.41 13.22
N ASP A 467 -0.47 20.58 13.99
CA ASP A 467 -1.93 20.40 13.88
C ASP A 467 -2.60 20.91 15.16
N ILE A 468 -3.27 22.04 15.03
CA ILE A 468 -4.04 22.74 16.08
C ILE A 468 -5.53 22.74 15.76
N SER A 469 -5.97 21.94 14.81
CA SER A 469 -7.37 21.92 14.39
C SER A 469 -8.34 21.50 15.50
N CYS A 470 -9.62 21.85 15.38
CA CYS A 470 -10.67 21.51 16.35
C CYS A 470 -10.30 21.95 17.79
N ASN A 471 -9.95 23.22 17.94
CA ASN A 471 -9.71 23.88 19.22
C ASN A 471 -10.56 25.16 19.28
N GLN A 472 -10.30 26.04 20.26
CA GLN A 472 -11.01 27.31 20.46
C GLN A 472 -10.05 28.50 20.24
N LEU A 473 -9.04 28.32 19.37
CA LEU A 473 -8.03 29.35 19.12
C LEU A 473 -8.63 30.52 18.34
N VAL A 474 -8.31 31.74 18.77
CA VAL A 474 -8.77 32.97 18.09
C VAL A 474 -7.74 33.55 17.12
N SER A 475 -6.47 33.15 17.27
CA SER A 475 -5.34 33.61 16.45
C SER A 475 -4.24 32.56 16.37
N ILE A 476 -3.43 32.63 15.30
CA ILE A 476 -2.22 31.84 15.07
C ILE A 476 -0.96 32.70 14.91
N ASP A 477 -0.98 33.96 15.38
CA ASP A 477 0.10 34.93 15.15
C ASP A 477 1.49 34.42 15.56
N TYR A 478 1.58 33.62 16.63
CA TYR A 478 2.87 33.06 17.05
C TYR A 478 3.50 32.11 16.03
N LEU A 479 2.70 31.51 15.13
CA LEU A 479 3.21 30.63 14.07
C LEU A 479 3.93 31.42 12.96
N THR A 480 3.64 32.72 12.81
CA THR A 480 4.28 33.56 11.77
C THR A 480 5.81 33.65 11.92
N ALA A 481 6.32 33.52 13.14
CA ALA A 481 7.75 33.56 13.44
C ALA A 481 8.48 32.22 13.17
N ILE A 482 7.74 31.13 12.92
CA ILE A 482 8.30 29.79 12.78
C ILE A 482 8.56 29.49 11.29
N HIS A 483 9.63 30.06 10.74
CA HIS A 483 9.98 29.92 9.31
C HIS A 483 10.40 28.50 8.87
N SER A 484 10.48 27.55 9.81
CA SER A 484 10.72 26.14 9.54
C SER A 484 9.48 25.35 9.17
N LEU A 485 8.28 25.90 9.40
CA LEU A 485 7.02 25.21 9.16
C LEU A 485 6.86 24.83 7.70
N GLN A 486 6.49 23.57 7.49
CA GLN A 486 6.12 22.96 6.22
C GLN A 486 4.62 22.65 6.16
N SER A 487 3.99 22.38 7.31
CA SER A 487 2.58 21.99 7.39
C SER A 487 1.90 22.67 8.58
N ILE A 488 0.78 23.35 8.31
CA ILE A 488 -0.09 23.95 9.34
C ILE A 488 -1.53 23.50 9.08
N ASN A 489 -2.14 22.84 10.06
CA ASN A 489 -3.59 22.65 10.09
C ASN A 489 -4.20 23.43 11.25
N CYS A 490 -5.01 24.44 10.94
CA CYS A 490 -5.70 25.27 11.93
C CYS A 490 -7.23 25.27 11.77
N SER A 491 -7.75 24.25 11.09
CA SER A 491 -9.17 24.08 10.82
C SER A 491 -10.03 24.01 12.09
N TYR A 492 -11.30 24.40 12.01
CA TYR A 492 -12.31 24.31 13.07
C TYR A 492 -11.84 24.94 14.40
N ASN A 493 -11.26 26.13 14.28
CA ASN A 493 -10.99 27.06 15.38
C ASN A 493 -11.88 28.31 15.24
N ASP A 494 -11.76 29.25 16.17
CA ASP A 494 -12.42 30.56 16.13
C ASP A 494 -11.52 31.66 15.51
N ILE A 495 -10.64 31.26 14.58
CA ILE A 495 -9.69 32.15 13.91
C ILE A 495 -10.44 33.04 12.89
N GLN A 496 -10.39 34.35 13.09
CA GLN A 496 -11.08 35.31 12.23
C GLN A 496 -10.29 35.68 10.96
N THR A 497 -8.95 35.67 11.05
CA THR A 497 -8.05 36.06 9.97
C THR A 497 -6.77 35.24 9.98
N ILE A 498 -6.32 34.77 8.81
CA ILE A 498 -4.98 34.20 8.66
C ILE A 498 -3.97 35.35 8.45
N PRO A 499 -2.89 35.45 9.25
CA PRO A 499 -1.86 36.47 9.08
C PRO A 499 -1.20 36.38 7.71
N LYS A 500 -0.88 37.53 7.09
CA LYS A 500 -0.33 37.56 5.74
C LYS A 500 1.05 36.91 5.65
N GLU A 501 1.80 37.01 6.73
CA GLU A 501 3.16 36.52 6.93
C GLU A 501 3.22 34.99 6.80
N VAL A 502 2.14 34.27 7.13
CA VAL A 502 2.04 32.81 6.89
C VAL A 502 2.18 32.51 5.40
N PHE A 503 1.64 33.36 4.52
CA PHE A 503 1.75 33.19 3.07
C PHE A 503 3.15 33.49 2.51
N GLU A 504 4.02 34.10 3.31
CA GLU A 504 5.40 34.45 2.95
C GLU A 504 6.42 33.38 3.40
N HIS A 505 5.96 32.34 4.11
CA HIS A 505 6.81 31.23 4.55
C HIS A 505 7.34 30.42 3.35
N LYS A 506 8.65 30.53 3.09
CA LYS A 506 9.31 29.86 1.95
C LYS A 506 9.27 28.32 2.01
N LYS A 507 9.15 27.76 3.21
CA LYS A 507 9.12 26.31 3.43
C LYS A 507 7.72 25.75 3.59
N LEU A 508 6.68 26.59 3.69
CA LEU A 508 5.32 26.13 3.94
C LEU A 508 4.78 25.46 2.67
N GLU A 509 4.57 24.15 2.75
CA GLU A 509 4.05 23.32 1.66
C GLU A 509 2.54 23.10 1.78
N ARG A 510 2.02 23.10 3.02
CA ARG A 510 0.61 22.83 3.32
C ARG A 510 0.05 23.80 4.36
N LEU A 511 -1.08 24.41 4.01
CA LEU A 511 -1.92 25.17 4.93
C LEU A 511 -3.37 24.71 4.78
N THR A 512 -3.90 24.10 5.84
CA THR A 512 -5.28 23.60 5.88
C THR A 512 -6.12 24.48 6.80
N VAL A 513 -7.13 25.12 6.22
CA VAL A 513 -8.08 26.00 6.93
C VAL A 513 -9.51 25.67 6.50
N CYS A 514 -10.28 25.11 7.42
CA CYS A 514 -11.74 24.89 7.32
C CYS A 514 -12.42 25.45 8.58
N GLY A 515 -13.71 25.81 8.56
CA GLY A 515 -14.44 26.23 9.78
C GLY A 515 -15.20 27.55 9.65
N LYS A 516 -15.53 28.17 10.80
CA LYS A 516 -16.35 29.40 10.85
C LYS A 516 -15.61 30.58 10.22
N ARG A 517 -16.38 31.51 9.62
CA ARG A 517 -15.97 32.67 8.80
C ARG A 517 -14.54 33.20 9.05
N CYS A 518 -13.60 32.87 8.17
CA CYS A 518 -12.26 33.45 8.15
C CYS A 518 -12.12 34.44 6.96
N SER A 519 -11.60 35.64 7.21
CA SER A 519 -11.32 36.67 6.20
C SER A 519 -9.81 36.78 5.93
N GLY A 520 -9.40 37.30 4.76
CA GLY A 520 -7.98 37.40 4.35
C GLY A 520 -7.54 36.45 3.22
N ILE A 521 -8.35 35.44 2.88
CA ILE A 521 -8.18 34.60 1.68
C ILE A 521 -9.01 35.23 0.54
N ASN A 522 -8.53 36.33 -0.03
CA ASN A 522 -9.36 37.36 -0.69
C ASN A 522 -10.04 37.00 -2.05
N LYS A 523 -10.66 35.82 -2.23
CA LYS A 523 -11.66 35.58 -3.30
C LYS A 523 -12.56 34.32 -3.19
N LEU A 524 -12.68 33.67 -2.05
CA LEU A 524 -13.57 32.50 -1.91
C LEU A 524 -14.87 32.86 -1.19
N LYS A 525 -16.01 32.54 -1.81
CA LYS A 525 -17.37 32.71 -1.26
C LYS A 525 -17.61 31.66 -0.15
N LYS A 526 -18.65 31.91 0.67
CA LYS A 526 -19.18 31.07 1.77
C LYS A 526 -18.95 29.56 1.57
N ASN A 527 -18.49 28.90 2.64
CA ASN A 527 -18.32 27.45 2.80
C ASN A 527 -17.39 26.76 1.77
N THR A 528 -16.16 27.23 1.64
CA THR A 528 -15.15 26.53 0.84
C THR A 528 -14.07 25.94 1.75
N VAL A 529 -13.89 24.62 1.70
CA VAL A 529 -12.68 23.92 2.15
C VAL A 529 -11.54 24.36 1.24
N VAL A 530 -10.51 25.00 1.78
CA VAL A 530 -9.32 25.35 1.01
C VAL A 530 -8.18 24.44 1.46
N LEU A 531 -7.98 23.35 0.72
CA LEU A 531 -6.71 22.63 0.73
C LEU A 531 -5.74 23.42 -0.17
N MET A 532 -4.76 24.10 0.42
CA MET A 532 -3.63 24.65 -0.35
C MET A 532 -2.42 23.75 -0.14
N THR A 533 -2.25 22.78 -1.03
CA THR A 533 -0.99 22.04 -1.21
C THR A 533 -0.18 22.78 -2.27
N THR A 534 0.95 23.38 -1.89
CA THR A 534 1.86 24.02 -2.85
C THR A 534 3.19 23.33 -2.87
N LYS A 535 3.62 22.93 -4.08
CA LYS A 535 5.03 22.81 -4.42
C LYS A 535 5.28 23.63 -5.69
N THR A 536 5.72 24.89 -5.53
CA THR A 536 6.48 25.62 -6.57
C THR A 536 7.41 26.64 -5.91
N ASN A 537 8.50 26.98 -6.60
CA ASN A 537 9.56 27.91 -6.15
C ASN A 537 9.10 29.38 -5.92
N ASN A 538 7.80 29.69 -6.04
CA ASN A 538 7.26 31.06 -6.09
C ASN A 538 6.18 31.39 -5.02
N GLY A 539 6.04 30.59 -3.97
CA GLY A 539 5.17 30.90 -2.81
C GLY A 539 3.72 30.41 -2.91
N LEU A 540 2.91 30.78 -1.90
CA LEU A 540 1.53 30.31 -1.71
C LEU A 540 0.54 30.99 -2.66
N TYR A 541 -0.11 30.23 -3.53
CA TYR A 541 -1.22 30.73 -4.35
C TYR A 541 -2.56 30.49 -3.66
N SER A 542 -3.26 31.56 -3.30
CA SER A 542 -4.71 31.51 -3.13
C SER A 542 -5.35 31.04 -4.43
N LEU A 543 -6.27 30.08 -4.39
CA LEU A 543 -7.36 30.04 -5.38
C LEU A 543 -7.98 31.45 -5.42
N PRO A 544 -7.81 32.15 -6.53
CA PRO A 544 -8.60 31.86 -7.71
C PRO A 544 -7.69 31.53 -8.89
N VAL A 545 -8.04 30.50 -9.66
CA VAL A 545 -7.52 30.42 -11.02
C VAL A 545 -7.82 31.77 -11.67
N LYS A 546 -6.78 32.40 -12.23
CA LYS A 546 -6.91 33.54 -13.14
C LYS A 546 -8.18 33.33 -13.96
N ARG A 547 -8.96 34.38 -14.19
CA ARG A 547 -9.92 34.39 -15.28
C ARG A 547 -9.14 34.04 -16.56
N SER A 548 -9.05 32.75 -16.90
CA SER A 548 -9.18 32.37 -18.28
C SER A 548 -10.52 33.00 -18.68
N THR A 549 -10.51 33.65 -19.82
CA THR A 549 -11.68 34.22 -20.48
C THR A 549 -12.62 33.07 -20.85
N ILE A 550 -13.17 32.39 -19.85
CA ILE A 550 -14.48 31.79 -19.96
C ILE A 550 -15.36 33.02 -20.07
N THR A 551 -15.69 33.36 -21.32
CA THR A 551 -16.97 33.97 -21.66
C THR A 551 -17.94 33.48 -20.63
N THR A 552 -18.45 34.37 -19.78
CA THR A 552 -19.56 34.06 -18.88
C THR A 552 -20.61 33.41 -19.75
N ILE A 553 -20.62 32.08 -19.83
CA ILE A 553 -21.62 31.34 -20.59
C ILE A 553 -22.84 31.68 -19.77
N LYS A 554 -23.68 32.54 -20.34
CA LYS A 554 -24.98 32.87 -19.77
C LYS A 554 -25.56 31.53 -19.36
N ARG A 555 -25.87 31.37 -18.07
CA ARG A 555 -26.69 30.26 -17.59
C ARG A 555 -27.96 30.30 -18.45
N ASN A 556 -27.98 29.53 -19.52
CA ASN A 556 -29.20 29.27 -20.24
C ASN A 556 -30.03 28.44 -19.28
N ASP A 557 -31.30 28.81 -19.13
CA ASP A 557 -32.30 28.28 -18.20
C ASP A 557 -32.63 26.79 -18.36
N ASN A 558 -31.76 26.01 -19.01
CA ASN A 558 -31.80 24.55 -18.95
C ASN A 558 -31.20 24.10 -17.61
N LYS A 559 -31.93 24.38 -16.52
CA LYS A 559 -31.78 23.66 -15.24
C LYS A 559 -31.65 22.18 -15.58
N SER A 560 -30.57 21.54 -15.14
CA SER A 560 -30.34 20.12 -15.37
C SER A 560 -31.54 19.34 -14.83
N LYS A 561 -32.43 18.83 -15.71
CA LYS A 561 -33.62 18.06 -15.31
C LYS A 561 -33.28 16.82 -14.47
N LEU A 562 -32.01 16.42 -14.43
CA LEU A 562 -31.47 15.29 -13.69
C LEU A 562 -31.17 15.59 -12.21
N ILE A 563 -30.98 16.86 -11.83
CA ILE A 563 -30.47 17.23 -10.51
C ILE A 563 -31.47 18.15 -9.82
N HIS A 564 -31.96 17.72 -8.66
CA HIS A 564 -32.91 18.49 -7.86
C HIS A 564 -32.19 19.15 -6.68
N PRO A 565 -32.64 20.35 -6.25
CA PRO A 565 -32.10 20.99 -5.07
C PRO A 565 -32.41 20.13 -3.84
N CYS A 566 -31.42 19.99 -2.99
CA CYS A 566 -31.46 19.16 -1.79
C CYS A 566 -31.65 20.07 -0.56
N ASN A 567 -32.54 19.63 0.33
CA ASN A 567 -32.84 20.33 1.59
C ASN A 567 -32.04 19.74 2.77
N THR A 568 -31.31 18.65 2.55
CA THR A 568 -30.47 18.02 3.57
C THR A 568 -29.28 18.93 3.90
N ILE A 569 -29.11 19.23 5.19
CA ILE A 569 -27.98 20.03 5.69
C ILE A 569 -26.81 19.09 5.94
N CYS A 570 -25.87 19.03 5.00
CA CYS A 570 -24.64 18.29 5.21
C CYS A 570 -23.59 19.16 5.92
N SER A 571 -22.85 18.55 6.85
CA SER A 571 -21.63 19.13 7.42
C SER A 571 -20.45 18.18 7.18
N PHE A 572 -19.25 18.73 7.02
CA PHE A 572 -18.07 17.98 6.61
C PHE A 572 -16.93 18.18 7.58
N GLY A 573 -16.12 17.14 7.74
CA GLY A 573 -14.90 17.09 8.52
C GLY A 573 -13.81 16.42 7.70
N ILE A 574 -12.61 16.97 7.76
CA ILE A 574 -11.47 16.50 7.00
C ILE A 574 -10.30 16.38 7.95
N SER A 575 -9.54 15.31 7.80
CA SER A 575 -8.29 15.13 8.53
C SER A 575 -7.27 14.43 7.64
N GLU A 576 -6.06 14.95 7.61
CA GLU A 576 -4.93 14.40 6.87
C GLU A 576 -3.73 14.26 7.79
N TRP A 577 -2.86 13.28 7.53
CA TRP A 577 -1.57 13.14 8.20
C TRP A 577 -0.58 12.49 7.23
N LYS A 578 0.61 13.08 7.09
CA LYS A 578 1.68 12.52 6.28
C LYS A 578 2.41 11.46 7.08
N GLY A 579 2.44 10.25 6.55
CA GLY A 579 3.17 9.13 7.13
C GLY A 579 4.69 9.28 7.11
N ASN A 580 5.36 8.13 7.14
CA ASN A 580 6.79 8.03 6.89
C ASN A 580 7.14 8.21 5.39
N ARG A 581 6.16 8.54 4.54
CA ARG A 581 6.39 8.88 3.14
C ARG A 581 7.15 10.20 3.00
N GLU A 582 7.90 10.33 1.91
CA GLU A 582 8.63 11.55 1.59
C GLU A 582 7.67 12.75 1.47
N THR A 583 6.55 12.55 0.78
CA THR A 583 5.51 13.56 0.52
C THR A 583 4.10 13.07 0.88
N MET A 584 3.19 14.01 1.18
CA MET A 584 1.76 13.73 1.20
C MET A 584 1.29 13.64 -0.25
N GLU A 585 1.11 12.42 -0.72
CA GLU A 585 0.74 12.10 -2.10
C GLU A 585 -0.77 12.14 -2.29
N ASP A 586 -1.55 11.95 -1.22
CA ASP A 586 -2.99 12.07 -1.26
C ASP A 586 -3.41 13.52 -1.43
N CYS A 587 -4.54 13.69 -2.11
CA CYS A 587 -5.26 14.96 -2.22
C CYS A 587 -6.74 14.70 -2.06
N LEU A 588 -7.45 15.60 -1.39
CA LEU A 588 -8.90 15.54 -1.29
C LEU A 588 -9.54 16.90 -1.47
N CYS A 589 -10.82 16.91 -1.83
CA CYS A 589 -11.66 18.10 -1.73
C CYS A 589 -13.10 17.77 -1.41
N VAL A 590 -13.75 18.72 -0.75
CA VAL A 590 -15.20 18.74 -0.55
C VAL A 590 -15.74 20.00 -1.21
N ILE A 591 -16.69 19.83 -2.13
CA ILE A 591 -17.33 20.93 -2.84
C ILE A 591 -18.81 20.94 -2.45
N GLU A 592 -19.19 21.95 -1.67
CA GLU A 592 -20.59 22.19 -1.35
C GLU A 592 -21.30 22.92 -2.48
N ASN A 593 -22.56 22.55 -2.73
CA ASN A 593 -23.43 23.19 -3.71
C ASN A 593 -22.79 23.26 -5.11
N LEU A 594 -22.27 22.13 -5.60
CA LEU A 594 -21.53 22.04 -6.86
C LEU A 594 -22.34 22.63 -8.03
N ILE A 595 -23.55 22.10 -8.24
CA ILE A 595 -24.42 22.47 -9.38
C ILE A 595 -25.62 23.28 -8.88
N GLU A 596 -26.37 22.70 -7.94
CA GLU A 596 -27.49 23.34 -7.25
C GLU A 596 -27.33 23.24 -5.72
N HIS A 597 -28.18 23.96 -4.98
CA HIS A 597 -28.17 23.93 -3.52
C HIS A 597 -28.34 22.49 -2.98
N GLY A 598 -27.56 22.13 -1.96
CA GLY A 598 -27.56 20.82 -1.29
C GLY A 598 -26.96 19.67 -2.10
N ASN A 599 -26.35 19.96 -3.26
CA ASN A 599 -25.64 18.96 -4.05
C ASN A 599 -24.15 19.05 -3.73
N HIS A 600 -23.58 18.00 -3.17
CA HIS A 600 -22.22 17.99 -2.66
C HIS A 600 -21.36 16.99 -3.41
N LEU A 601 -20.07 17.30 -3.55
CA LEU A 601 -19.08 16.40 -4.12
C LEU A 601 -17.95 16.18 -3.11
N ILE A 602 -17.62 14.93 -2.87
CA ILE A 602 -16.41 14.54 -2.14
C ILE A 602 -15.50 13.83 -3.14
N VAL A 603 -14.25 14.26 -3.24
CA VAL A 603 -13.22 13.59 -4.04
C VAL A 603 -12.04 13.31 -3.12
N LEU A 604 -11.64 12.05 -3.06
CA LEU A 604 -10.43 11.60 -2.38
C LEU A 604 -9.57 10.87 -3.41
N CYS A 605 -8.35 11.35 -3.59
CA CYS A 605 -7.35 10.75 -4.47
C CYS A 605 -6.15 10.36 -3.61
N ASP A 606 -5.90 9.07 -3.45
CA ASP A 606 -4.70 8.57 -2.78
C ASP A 606 -3.65 8.26 -3.84
N GLY A 607 -2.56 9.06 -3.79
CA GLY A 607 -1.54 9.13 -4.81
C GLY A 607 -0.39 8.16 -4.55
N HIS A 608 0.26 7.70 -5.61
CA HIS A 608 1.42 6.81 -5.51
C HIS A 608 2.47 7.12 -6.57
N GLY A 609 3.74 7.02 -6.18
CA GLY A 609 4.87 7.32 -7.06
C GLY A 609 5.06 8.82 -7.33
N GLY A 610 4.34 9.66 -6.58
CA GLY A 610 4.27 11.12 -6.71
C GLY A 610 2.90 11.66 -6.32
N SER A 611 2.77 13.00 -6.28
CA SER A 611 1.54 13.70 -5.88
C SER A 611 0.91 14.50 -7.04
N GLU A 612 1.42 14.40 -8.27
CA GLU A 612 0.99 15.23 -9.39
C GLU A 612 -0.36 14.78 -9.93
N THR A 613 -0.58 13.47 -10.12
CA THR A 613 -1.86 12.91 -10.59
C THR A 613 -2.98 13.20 -9.60
N SER A 614 -2.80 12.91 -8.30
CA SER A 614 -3.81 13.15 -7.27
C SER A 614 -4.19 14.64 -7.18
N PHE A 615 -3.19 15.52 -7.21
CA PHE A 615 -3.38 16.97 -7.24
C PHE A 615 -4.08 17.45 -8.51
N TYR A 616 -3.71 16.92 -9.68
CA TYR A 616 -4.36 17.25 -10.94
C TYR A 616 -5.84 16.87 -10.91
N CYS A 617 -6.14 15.65 -10.46
CA CYS A 617 -7.51 15.15 -10.31
C CYS A 617 -8.34 16.09 -9.43
N VAL A 618 -7.88 16.38 -8.20
CA VAL A 618 -8.62 17.23 -7.25
C VAL A 618 -8.78 18.67 -7.76
N SER A 619 -7.74 19.22 -8.41
CA SER A 619 -7.78 20.61 -8.91
C SER A 619 -8.67 20.81 -10.14
N ARG A 620 -8.88 19.77 -10.95
CA ARG A 620 -9.66 19.85 -12.20
C ARG A 620 -11.01 19.15 -12.16
N PHE A 621 -11.28 18.33 -11.13
CA PHE A 621 -12.52 17.54 -11.05
C PHE A 621 -13.78 18.38 -11.27
N LYS A 622 -13.87 19.51 -10.55
CA LYS A 622 -14.99 20.45 -10.62
C LYS A 622 -15.25 20.95 -12.03
N GLU A 623 -14.21 21.47 -12.69
CA GLU A 623 -14.33 22.04 -14.03
C GLU A 623 -14.72 20.96 -15.05
N THR A 624 -14.10 19.78 -14.96
CA THR A 624 -14.38 18.67 -15.87
C THR A 624 -15.81 18.15 -15.73
N ILE A 625 -16.29 17.94 -14.48
CA ILE A 625 -17.64 17.43 -14.26
C ILE A 625 -18.70 18.46 -14.69
N GLU A 626 -18.54 19.76 -14.35
CA GLU A 626 -19.45 20.83 -14.78
C GLU A 626 -19.52 20.93 -16.31
N LYS A 627 -18.38 20.85 -16.99
CA LYS A 627 -18.31 20.86 -18.46
C LYS A 627 -19.09 19.69 -19.06
N ILE A 628 -18.95 18.47 -18.53
CA ILE A 628 -19.65 17.29 -19.03
C ILE A 628 -21.16 17.38 -18.77
N PHE A 629 -21.57 17.86 -17.59
CA PHE A 629 -22.98 18.11 -17.27
C PHE A 629 -23.65 19.06 -18.28
N ILE A 630 -22.96 20.14 -18.67
CA ILE A 630 -23.47 21.12 -19.64
C ILE A 630 -23.54 20.53 -21.05
N GLN A 631 -22.54 19.74 -21.44
CA GLN A 631 -22.42 19.20 -22.80
C GLN A 631 -23.35 18.01 -23.06
N LYS A 632 -23.66 17.22 -22.04
CA LYS A 632 -24.43 15.97 -22.15
C LYS A 632 -25.47 15.80 -21.02
N PRO A 633 -26.41 16.76 -20.84
CA PRO A 633 -27.36 16.75 -19.72
C PRO A 633 -28.39 15.61 -19.77
N GLU A 634 -28.52 14.90 -20.90
CA GLU A 634 -29.36 13.73 -21.06
C GLU A 634 -28.73 12.43 -20.55
N VAL A 635 -27.41 12.44 -20.30
CA VAL A 635 -26.66 11.27 -19.87
C VAL A 635 -26.77 11.15 -18.35
N GLY A 636 -27.16 9.98 -17.84
CA GLY A 636 -27.31 9.76 -16.40
C GLY A 636 -26.04 10.05 -15.60
N ILE A 637 -26.19 10.45 -14.33
CA ILE A 637 -25.07 10.87 -13.44
C ILE A 637 -23.93 9.84 -13.42
N SER A 638 -24.24 8.54 -13.40
CA SER A 638 -23.25 7.45 -13.46
C SER A 638 -22.33 7.54 -14.67
N ASN A 639 -22.90 7.77 -15.85
CA ASN A 639 -22.13 7.91 -17.08
C ASN A 639 -21.33 9.23 -17.09
N ILE A 640 -21.86 10.30 -16.50
CA ILE A 640 -21.14 11.57 -16.34
C ILE A 640 -19.89 11.38 -15.46
N LEU A 641 -20.00 10.64 -14.35
CA LEU A 641 -18.87 10.31 -13.50
C LEU A 641 -17.83 9.46 -14.26
N ILE A 642 -18.25 8.41 -14.97
CA ILE A 642 -17.34 7.59 -15.80
C ILE A 642 -16.60 8.48 -16.81
N GLN A 643 -17.31 9.34 -17.54
CA GLN A 643 -16.70 10.24 -18.53
C GLN A 643 -15.75 11.26 -17.90
N THR A 644 -16.03 11.68 -16.67
CA THR A 644 -15.16 12.60 -15.92
C THR A 644 -13.82 11.93 -15.61
N PHE A 645 -13.83 10.67 -15.12
CA PHE A 645 -12.60 9.90 -14.88
C PHE A 645 -11.80 9.68 -16.18
N LEU A 646 -12.47 9.30 -17.27
CA LEU A 646 -11.82 9.07 -18.56
C LEU A 646 -11.18 10.36 -19.12
N GLU A 647 -11.88 11.49 -19.02
CA GLU A 647 -11.37 12.80 -19.49
C GLU A 647 -10.22 13.31 -18.60
N LEU A 648 -10.29 13.10 -17.28
CA LEU A 648 -9.16 13.40 -16.38
C LEU A 648 -7.93 12.57 -16.76
N ASN A 649 -8.06 11.25 -16.87
CA ASN A 649 -6.97 10.35 -17.25
C ASN A 649 -6.34 10.73 -18.61
N LYS A 650 -7.19 11.03 -19.59
CA LYS A 650 -6.73 11.48 -20.91
C LYS A 650 -5.89 12.76 -20.81
N ASN A 651 -6.33 13.74 -20.02
CA ASN A 651 -5.60 14.99 -19.87
C ASN A 651 -4.31 14.81 -19.07
N ILE A 652 -4.28 13.94 -18.05
CA ILE A 652 -3.07 13.55 -17.31
C ILE A 652 -2.02 12.98 -18.26
N ASN A 653 -2.44 12.06 -19.13
CA ASN A 653 -1.58 11.46 -20.17
C ASN A 653 -1.06 12.52 -21.16
N ILE A 654 -1.89 13.48 -21.58
CA ILE A 654 -1.47 14.61 -22.46
C ILE A 654 -0.45 15.50 -21.76
N CYS A 655 -0.60 15.74 -20.46
CA CYS A 655 0.33 16.52 -19.65
C CYS A 655 1.67 15.81 -19.42
N GLY A 656 1.77 14.51 -19.73
CA GLY A 656 2.99 13.72 -19.55
C GLY A 656 3.32 13.41 -18.09
N ILE A 657 2.34 13.52 -17.19
CA ILE A 657 2.46 13.15 -15.77
C ILE A 657 2.76 11.64 -15.70
N LYS A 658 3.69 11.24 -14.83
CA LYS A 658 4.23 9.86 -14.79
C LYS A 658 3.82 9.06 -13.56
N ASP A 659 3.33 9.72 -12.51
CA ASP A 659 2.81 9.06 -11.31
C ASP A 659 1.35 8.58 -11.52
N GLY A 660 0.75 8.03 -10.47
CA GLY A 660 -0.61 7.49 -10.50
C GLY A 660 -1.38 7.83 -9.23
N SER A 661 -2.69 7.59 -9.27
CA SER A 661 -3.56 7.84 -8.14
C SER A 661 -4.81 6.96 -8.20
N THR A 662 -5.20 6.45 -7.04
CA THR A 662 -6.59 6.04 -6.81
C THR A 662 -7.49 7.27 -6.82
N CYS A 663 -8.80 7.06 -7.01
CA CYS A 663 -9.76 8.15 -6.96
C CYS A 663 -11.14 7.62 -6.56
N LEU A 664 -11.61 8.08 -5.42
CA LEU A 664 -12.93 7.84 -4.89
C LEU A 664 -13.73 9.15 -4.93
N CYS A 665 -14.78 9.16 -5.72
CA CYS A 665 -15.68 10.29 -5.90
C CYS A 665 -17.09 9.94 -5.41
N ILE A 666 -17.66 10.82 -4.59
CA ILE A 666 -19.02 10.68 -4.06
C ILE A 666 -19.81 11.93 -4.38
N PHE A 667 -20.84 11.76 -5.20
CA PHE A 667 -21.80 12.80 -5.51
C PHE A 667 -23.07 12.58 -4.70
N ILE A 668 -23.36 13.54 -3.82
CA ILE A 668 -24.48 13.51 -2.87
C ILE A 668 -25.60 14.38 -3.43
N CYS A 669 -26.74 13.75 -3.68
CA CYS A 669 -28.01 14.40 -4.00
C CYS A 669 -29.03 14.19 -2.88
N ASP A 670 -30.17 14.89 -2.94
CA ASP A 670 -31.23 14.79 -1.92
C ASP A 670 -31.66 13.34 -1.67
N LYS A 671 -31.90 12.58 -2.75
CA LYS A 671 -32.41 11.21 -2.69
C LYS A 671 -31.36 10.13 -2.90
N LYS A 672 -30.18 10.46 -3.43
CA LYS A 672 -29.22 9.46 -3.92
C LYS A 672 -27.78 9.78 -3.58
N LEU A 673 -27.02 8.71 -3.38
CA LEU A 673 -25.56 8.73 -3.37
C LEU A 673 -25.08 8.02 -4.64
N TYR A 674 -24.18 8.69 -5.36
CA TYR A 674 -23.45 8.10 -6.48
C TYR A 674 -21.98 7.99 -6.09
N ILE A 675 -21.46 6.78 -6.09
CA ILE A 675 -20.09 6.47 -5.68
C ILE A 675 -19.36 5.95 -6.91
N ALA A 676 -18.25 6.59 -7.27
CA ALA A 676 -17.35 6.18 -8.33
C ALA A 676 -15.97 5.90 -7.74
N ASN A 677 -15.49 4.66 -7.85
CA ASN A 677 -14.23 4.24 -7.24
C ASN A 677 -13.24 3.67 -8.28
N THR A 678 -11.99 4.12 -8.22
CA THR A 678 -10.83 3.46 -8.82
C THR A 678 -9.77 3.29 -7.76
N GLY A 679 -9.36 2.04 -7.47
CA GLY A 679 -8.34 1.73 -6.47
C GLY A 679 -8.92 1.10 -5.19
N ASP A 680 -8.28 1.35 -4.06
CA ASP A 680 -8.52 0.73 -2.74
C ASP A 680 -9.00 1.71 -1.67
N CYS A 681 -9.18 2.99 -2.01
CA CYS A 681 -9.97 3.93 -1.20
C CYS A 681 -11.35 3.34 -0.89
N LYS A 682 -11.84 3.57 0.34
CA LYS A 682 -13.09 2.99 0.82
C LYS A 682 -14.06 4.00 1.40
N CYS A 683 -15.34 3.75 1.14
CA CYS A 683 -16.47 4.50 1.68
C CYS A 683 -17.35 3.62 2.58
N LEU A 684 -17.59 4.08 3.80
CA LEU A 684 -18.45 3.44 4.80
C LEU A 684 -19.60 4.38 5.17
N LEU A 685 -20.83 3.92 4.98
CA LEU A 685 -22.04 4.60 5.42
C LEU A 685 -22.43 4.10 6.80
N ILE A 686 -22.57 5.01 7.75
CA ILE A 686 -23.06 4.74 9.10
C ILE A 686 -24.55 5.06 9.16
N LYS A 687 -25.33 4.07 9.57
CA LYS A 687 -26.77 4.15 9.80
C LYS A 687 -27.04 4.15 11.31
N GLN A 688 -28.26 4.52 11.69
CA GLN A 688 -28.73 4.49 13.08
C GLN A 688 -28.41 3.15 13.78
N ASP A 689 -28.66 2.03 13.10
CA ASP A 689 -28.52 0.67 13.66
C ASP A 689 -27.44 -0.18 12.95
N GLY A 690 -26.43 0.41 12.33
CA GLY A 690 -25.34 -0.35 11.72
C GLY A 690 -24.51 0.43 10.71
N PHE A 691 -23.83 -0.27 9.82
CA PHE A 691 -23.05 0.33 8.74
C PHE A 691 -23.13 -0.48 7.45
N ILE A 692 -22.85 0.16 6.32
CA ILE A 692 -22.79 -0.46 4.99
C ILE A 692 -21.53 0.05 4.27
N GLN A 693 -20.70 -0.85 3.75
CA GLN A 693 -19.60 -0.46 2.86
C GLN A 693 -20.14 -0.20 1.45
N LEU A 694 -19.81 0.96 0.88
CA LEU A 694 -20.35 1.43 -0.40
C LEU A 694 -19.37 1.28 -1.58
N THR A 695 -18.15 0.78 -1.33
CA THR A 695 -17.11 0.57 -2.34
C THR A 695 -16.59 -0.86 -2.34
N VAL A 696 -16.07 -1.28 -3.48
CA VAL A 696 -15.27 -2.50 -3.63
C VAL A 696 -13.81 -2.08 -3.83
N GLU A 697 -12.88 -2.76 -3.17
CA GLU A 697 -11.44 -2.54 -3.39
C GLU A 697 -11.02 -3.15 -4.73
N HIS A 698 -10.11 -2.50 -5.45
CA HIS A 698 -9.64 -2.95 -6.75
C HIS A 698 -8.21 -3.47 -6.67
N ARG A 699 -8.05 -4.62 -6.00
CA ARG A 699 -6.78 -5.37 -5.90
C ARG A 699 -6.64 -6.41 -7.02
N PRO A 700 -5.43 -6.66 -7.56
CA PRO A 700 -5.21 -7.57 -8.70
C PRO A 700 -5.60 -9.03 -8.42
N VAL A 701 -5.55 -9.46 -7.16
CA VAL A 701 -5.90 -10.83 -6.72
C VAL A 701 -7.41 -11.12 -6.74
N ILE A 702 -8.26 -10.10 -6.82
CA ILE A 702 -9.71 -10.28 -6.83
C ILE A 702 -10.12 -10.96 -8.14
N LYS A 703 -10.89 -12.05 -8.07
CA LYS A 703 -11.21 -12.92 -9.22
C LYS A 703 -11.70 -12.17 -10.47
N SER A 704 -12.56 -11.16 -10.33
CA SER A 704 -13.05 -10.35 -11.46
C SER A 704 -11.97 -9.43 -12.04
N GLU A 705 -11.13 -8.85 -11.19
CA GLU A 705 -10.02 -7.99 -11.58
C GLU A 705 -8.90 -8.81 -12.21
N TYR A 706 -8.50 -9.93 -11.61
CA TYR A 706 -7.55 -10.90 -12.17
C TYR A 706 -8.00 -11.34 -13.57
N LYS A 707 -9.26 -11.76 -13.72
CA LYS A 707 -9.82 -12.15 -15.01
C LYS A 707 -9.70 -11.02 -16.04
N ARG A 708 -10.10 -9.79 -15.68
CA ARG A 708 -9.97 -8.62 -16.57
C ARG A 708 -8.51 -8.34 -16.94
N ILE A 709 -7.59 -8.38 -15.97
CA ILE A 709 -6.15 -8.18 -16.19
C ILE A 709 -5.64 -9.20 -17.20
N ARG A 710 -5.94 -10.48 -17.01
CA ARG A 710 -5.53 -11.57 -17.92
C ARG A 710 -6.18 -11.45 -19.30
N GLU A 711 -7.46 -11.08 -19.38
CA GLU A 711 -8.18 -10.85 -20.64
C GLU A 711 -7.60 -9.66 -21.44
N ASN A 712 -6.99 -8.68 -20.76
CA ASN A 712 -6.30 -7.55 -21.38
C ASN A 712 -4.79 -7.81 -21.60
N GLY A 713 -4.35 -9.07 -21.52
CA GLY A 713 -2.96 -9.47 -21.76
C GLY A 713 -1.98 -9.12 -20.61
N GLY A 714 -2.50 -8.72 -19.46
CA GLY A 714 -1.69 -8.49 -18.26
C GLY A 714 -1.55 -9.72 -17.38
N TYR A 715 -0.87 -9.57 -16.26
CA TYR A 715 -0.63 -10.64 -15.29
C TYR A 715 -0.57 -10.09 -13.87
N VAL A 716 -0.57 -10.98 -12.89
CA VAL A 716 -0.43 -10.63 -11.48
C VAL A 716 0.71 -11.46 -10.92
N ILE A 717 1.70 -10.82 -10.30
CA ILE A 717 2.80 -11.48 -9.58
C ILE A 717 3.06 -10.70 -8.29
N ASN A 718 3.24 -11.39 -7.17
CA ASN A 718 3.37 -10.80 -5.84
C ASN A 718 2.25 -9.78 -5.54
N ASP A 719 1.00 -10.14 -5.84
CA ASP A 719 -0.20 -9.31 -5.70
C ASP A 719 -0.21 -7.98 -6.50
N ARG A 720 0.69 -7.85 -7.49
CA ARG A 720 0.84 -6.64 -8.30
C ARG A 720 0.48 -6.89 -9.76
N THR A 721 -0.32 -6.00 -10.33
CA THR A 721 -0.59 -5.91 -11.77
C THR A 721 0.72 -5.70 -12.51
N ASN A 722 1.03 -6.61 -13.42
CA ASN A 722 2.28 -6.74 -14.14
C ASN A 722 3.53 -6.72 -13.23
N GLY A 723 3.42 -7.09 -11.95
CA GLY A 723 4.51 -6.99 -10.99
C GLY A 723 4.89 -5.55 -10.62
N ILE A 724 4.18 -4.54 -11.12
CA ILE A 724 4.51 -3.12 -10.95
C ILE A 724 3.62 -2.49 -9.89
N LEU A 725 2.30 -2.64 -9.96
CA LEU A 725 1.36 -1.88 -9.12
C LEU A 725 0.41 -2.79 -8.35
N ALA A 726 0.21 -2.55 -7.05
CA ALA A 726 -0.68 -3.34 -6.18
C ALA A 726 -2.19 -3.07 -6.40
N LEU A 727 -2.52 -2.35 -7.48
CA LEU A 727 -3.88 -1.94 -7.84
C LEU A 727 -4.22 -2.47 -9.23
N SER A 728 -5.52 -2.69 -9.49
CA SER A 728 -6.04 -3.06 -10.80
C SER A 728 -6.70 -1.89 -11.55
N ARG A 729 -7.06 -0.81 -10.85
CA ARG A 729 -7.67 0.40 -11.42
C ARG A 729 -7.05 1.65 -10.80
N SER A 730 -6.70 2.64 -11.63
CA SER A 730 -6.21 3.95 -11.19
C SER A 730 -6.32 4.98 -12.33
N LEU A 731 -6.18 6.26 -11.98
CA LEU A 731 -5.91 7.36 -12.91
C LEU A 731 -4.39 7.54 -13.03
N GLY A 732 -3.89 7.91 -14.21
CA GLY A 732 -2.45 7.98 -14.47
C GLY A 732 -1.86 6.61 -14.81
N ASP A 733 -0.64 6.31 -14.33
CA ASP A 733 0.04 5.02 -14.55
C ASP A 733 0.09 4.59 -16.04
N THR A 734 0.41 5.53 -16.93
CA THR A 734 0.34 5.33 -18.39
C THR A 734 1.19 4.15 -18.88
N SER A 735 2.22 3.75 -18.12
CA SER A 735 3.09 2.61 -18.44
C SER A 735 2.39 1.24 -18.35
N ILE A 736 1.32 1.12 -17.57
CA ILE A 736 0.58 -0.13 -17.34
C ILE A 736 -0.76 -0.13 -18.10
N GLN A 737 -1.25 1.03 -18.54
CA GLN A 737 -2.44 1.10 -19.39
C GLN A 737 -2.20 0.38 -20.74
N PRO A 738 -3.17 -0.40 -21.27
CA PRO A 738 -4.57 -0.48 -20.89
C PRO A 738 -4.93 -1.61 -19.90
N ILE A 739 -3.95 -2.40 -19.43
CA ILE A 739 -4.18 -3.52 -18.49
C ILE A 739 -4.80 -2.98 -17.20
N LEU A 740 -4.24 -1.87 -16.71
CA LEU A 740 -4.83 -1.03 -15.70
C LEU A 740 -5.89 -0.11 -16.34
N THR A 741 -7.09 -0.01 -15.76
CA THR A 741 -8.17 0.84 -16.32
C THR A 741 -8.45 2.05 -15.42
N PRO A 742 -8.67 3.24 -16.01
CA PRO A 742 -9.19 4.42 -15.31
C PRO A 742 -10.71 4.41 -15.14
N THR A 743 -11.39 3.36 -15.61
CA THR A 743 -12.85 3.27 -15.53
C THR A 743 -13.29 2.95 -14.11
N PRO A 744 -14.04 3.84 -13.43
CA PRO A 744 -14.48 3.58 -12.06
C PRO A 744 -15.54 2.48 -12.01
N ASP A 745 -15.56 1.74 -10.91
CA ASP A 745 -16.77 1.03 -10.52
C ASP A 745 -17.81 2.04 -10.00
N ILE A 746 -19.08 1.86 -10.40
CA ILE A 746 -20.17 2.76 -10.02
C ILE A 746 -21.16 2.04 -9.12
N PHE A 747 -21.31 2.54 -7.89
CA PHE A 747 -22.35 2.12 -6.97
C PHE A 747 -23.36 3.25 -6.77
N ILE A 748 -24.65 2.92 -6.82
CA ILE A 748 -25.75 3.88 -6.66
C ILE A 748 -26.66 3.38 -5.54
N ARG A 749 -27.00 4.28 -4.63
CA ARG A 749 -27.90 3.97 -3.51
C ARG A 749 -28.88 5.10 -3.25
N GLU A 750 -30.12 4.74 -2.93
CA GLU A 750 -31.12 5.66 -2.37
C GLU A 750 -30.75 6.01 -0.93
N ARG A 751 -30.89 7.28 -0.56
CA ARG A 751 -30.70 7.76 0.81
C ARG A 751 -31.91 7.40 1.65
N GLU A 752 -31.66 7.08 2.90
CA GLU A 752 -32.67 6.76 3.89
C GLU A 752 -32.58 7.73 5.07
N GLU A 753 -33.68 7.95 5.79
CA GLU A 753 -33.69 8.79 6.99
C GLU A 753 -32.75 8.27 8.10
N SER A 754 -32.46 6.97 8.07
CA SER A 754 -31.54 6.32 9.00
C SER A 754 -30.06 6.59 8.70
N ASP A 755 -29.71 7.23 7.58
CA ASP A 755 -28.33 7.54 7.21
C ASP A 755 -27.81 8.70 8.05
N GLN A 756 -26.71 8.50 8.78
CA GLN A 756 -26.20 9.50 9.73
C GLN A 756 -24.86 10.09 9.29
N PHE A 757 -23.92 9.22 8.89
CA PHE A 757 -22.58 9.65 8.48
C PHE A 757 -22.10 8.88 7.27
N LEU A 758 -21.24 9.51 6.49
CA LEU A 758 -20.52 8.92 5.39
C LEU A 758 -19.02 9.15 5.61
N ILE A 759 -18.26 8.07 5.72
CA ILE A 759 -16.82 8.05 6.00
C ILE A 759 -16.09 7.65 4.73
N VAL A 760 -15.19 8.52 4.26
CA VAL A 760 -14.39 8.32 3.04
C VAL A 760 -12.94 8.39 3.45
N ALA A 761 -12.14 7.34 3.21
CA ALA A 761 -10.73 7.37 3.58
C ALA A 761 -9.85 6.50 2.66
N CYS A 762 -8.55 6.76 2.68
CA CYS A 762 -7.52 6.01 1.94
C CYS A 762 -7.12 4.73 2.67
N ASP A 763 -6.27 3.94 2.01
CA ASP A 763 -5.67 2.71 2.55
C ASP A 763 -4.96 2.91 3.90
N GLY A 764 -4.32 4.07 4.10
CA GLY A 764 -3.66 4.45 5.35
C GLY A 764 -4.59 4.43 6.57
N VAL A 765 -5.91 4.53 6.37
CA VAL A 765 -6.92 4.23 7.40
C VAL A 765 -7.32 2.76 7.40
N TRP A 766 -7.75 2.25 6.25
CA TRP A 766 -8.48 1.00 6.15
C TRP A 766 -7.61 -0.25 6.30
N ASP A 767 -6.30 -0.14 6.07
CA ASP A 767 -5.34 -1.21 6.36
C ASP A 767 -5.14 -1.42 7.88
N PHE A 768 -5.52 -0.43 8.69
CA PHE A 768 -5.28 -0.43 10.14
C PHE A 768 -6.57 -0.44 10.98
N LEU A 769 -7.70 -0.01 10.41
CA LEU A 769 -9.00 0.04 11.07
C LEU A 769 -10.05 -0.76 10.30
N ARG A 770 -10.69 -1.70 11.00
CA ARG A 770 -11.85 -2.43 10.47
C ARG A 770 -13.10 -1.56 10.47
N ASN A 771 -14.07 -1.92 9.64
CA ASN A 771 -15.35 -1.22 9.51
C ASN A 771 -16.08 -1.09 10.86
N GLU A 772 -16.07 -2.13 11.69
CA GLU A 772 -16.69 -2.15 13.03
C GLU A 772 -16.02 -1.16 13.99
N GLU A 773 -14.71 -0.96 13.83
CA GLU A 773 -13.93 -0.05 14.67
C GLU A 773 -14.24 1.40 14.30
N VAL A 774 -14.28 1.71 12.99
CA VAL A 774 -14.72 3.03 12.51
C VAL A 774 -16.16 3.30 12.92
N TYR A 775 -17.07 2.33 12.77
CA TYR A 775 -18.45 2.44 13.28
C TYR A 775 -18.49 2.75 14.78
N SER A 776 -17.66 2.05 15.57
CA SER A 776 -17.58 2.27 17.02
C SER A 776 -17.04 3.66 17.38
N ILE A 777 -16.06 4.18 16.63
CA ILE A 777 -15.53 5.54 16.79
C ILE A 777 -16.64 6.57 16.55
N VAL A 778 -17.39 6.43 15.45
CA VAL A 778 -18.49 7.32 15.07
C VAL A 778 -19.62 7.25 16.08
N LYS A 779 -20.05 6.04 16.49
CA LYS A 779 -21.15 5.84 17.44
C LYS A 779 -20.87 6.48 18.80
N LYS A 780 -19.63 6.41 19.29
CA LYS A 780 -19.19 7.08 20.53
C LYS A 780 -19.17 8.62 20.42
N ARG A 781 -19.19 9.15 19.19
CA ARG A 781 -19.04 10.58 18.86
C ARG A 781 -20.18 11.11 17.99
N ILE A 782 -21.37 10.52 18.11
CA ILE A 782 -22.53 10.87 17.29
C ILE A 782 -22.93 12.35 17.38
N ASN A 783 -22.67 12.97 18.54
CA ASN A 783 -22.94 14.38 18.81
C ASN A 783 -21.74 15.31 18.52
N SER A 784 -20.58 14.76 18.17
CA SER A 784 -19.38 15.54 17.84
C SER A 784 -19.48 16.15 16.45
N GLU A 785 -18.63 17.14 16.19
CA GLU A 785 -18.46 17.71 14.85
C GLU A 785 -17.80 16.66 13.93
N PRO A 786 -18.14 16.64 12.62
CA PRO A 786 -17.52 15.73 11.67
C PRO A 786 -15.99 15.77 11.68
N SER A 787 -15.39 16.93 11.97
CA SER A 787 -13.94 17.11 12.04
C SER A 787 -13.29 16.39 13.21
N ASP A 788 -13.98 16.29 14.33
CA ASP A 788 -13.54 15.48 15.47
C ASP A 788 -13.59 14.00 15.12
N ILE A 789 -14.62 13.57 14.38
CA ILE A 789 -14.76 12.18 13.93
C ILE A 789 -13.68 11.83 12.90
N SER A 790 -13.44 12.68 11.90
CA SER A 790 -12.41 12.43 10.88
C SER A 790 -11.01 12.35 11.52
N SER A 791 -10.66 13.35 12.34
CA SER A 791 -9.40 13.33 13.09
C SER A 791 -9.33 12.13 14.03
N SER A 792 -10.49 11.69 14.56
CA SER A 792 -10.54 10.51 15.42
C SER A 792 -10.14 9.22 14.67
N ILE A 793 -10.58 9.11 13.43
CA ILE A 793 -10.28 7.96 12.58
C ILE A 793 -8.80 8.01 12.15
N ARG A 794 -8.32 9.17 11.69
CA ARG A 794 -6.92 9.37 11.29
C ARG A 794 -5.93 9.05 12.41
N ASP A 795 -6.12 9.66 13.58
CA ASP A 795 -5.18 9.50 14.68
C ASP A 795 -5.24 8.06 15.23
N MET A 796 -6.39 7.38 15.11
CA MET A 796 -6.50 5.96 15.47
C MET A 796 -5.75 5.07 14.48
N ALA A 797 -5.86 5.33 13.18
CA ALA A 797 -5.09 4.60 12.16
C ALA A 797 -3.58 4.75 12.41
N PHE A 798 -3.13 5.96 12.72
CA PHE A 798 -1.76 6.22 13.14
C PHE A 798 -1.36 5.50 14.43
N ALA A 799 -2.18 5.55 15.48
CA ALA A 799 -1.94 4.84 16.74
C ALA A 799 -1.91 3.31 16.55
N ARG A 800 -2.54 2.81 15.49
CA ARG A 800 -2.48 1.40 15.05
C ARG A 800 -1.28 1.09 14.17
N GLY A 801 -0.37 2.05 13.98
CA GLY A 801 0.90 1.87 13.29
C GLY A 801 0.86 2.21 11.80
N SER A 802 -0.16 2.94 11.33
CA SER A 802 -0.14 3.45 9.96
C SER A 802 1.09 4.32 9.75
N THR A 803 1.92 3.93 8.78
CA THR A 803 3.08 4.70 8.31
C THR A 803 2.80 5.34 6.96
N ASP A 804 1.59 5.19 6.44
CA ASP A 804 1.17 5.75 5.18
C ASP A 804 0.66 7.18 5.34
N ASN A 805 0.40 7.86 4.23
CA ASN A 805 -0.46 9.02 4.21
C ASN A 805 -1.87 8.59 4.64
N VAL A 806 -2.46 9.38 5.53
CA VAL A 806 -3.76 9.09 6.09
C VAL A 806 -4.67 10.26 5.77
N SER A 807 -5.68 10.00 4.96
CA SER A 807 -6.67 10.98 4.52
C SER A 807 -8.08 10.48 4.84
N CYS A 808 -8.86 11.28 5.53
CA CYS A 808 -10.23 10.93 5.91
C CYS A 808 -11.17 12.14 5.79
N VAL A 809 -12.32 11.90 5.15
CA VAL A 809 -13.45 12.82 5.07
C VAL A 809 -14.65 12.19 5.75
N VAL A 810 -15.28 12.94 6.64
CA VAL A 810 -16.54 12.57 7.30
C VAL A 810 -17.60 13.57 6.87
N CYS A 811 -18.69 13.07 6.31
CA CYS A 811 -19.91 13.83 6.05
C CYS A 811 -20.99 13.40 7.06
N LYS A 812 -21.65 14.37 7.69
CA LYS A 812 -22.81 14.17 8.56
C LYS A 812 -24.04 14.72 7.87
N PHE A 813 -25.10 13.92 7.79
CA PHE A 813 -26.37 14.25 7.13
C PHE A 813 -27.34 15.03 8.01
#